data_AF-A0A7C4KV01-F1
#
_entry.id   AF-A0A7C4KV01-F1
#
_cell.length_a   1.000
_cell.length_b   1.000
_cell.length_c   1.000
_cell.angle_alpha   90.00
_cell.angle_beta   90.00
_cell.angle_gamma   90.00
#
_symmetry.space_group_name_H-M   'P 1'
#
loop_
_entity.id
_entity.type
_entity.pdbx_description
1 polymer ?
#
loop_
_entity_poly.entity_id
_entity_poly.type
_entity_poly.pdbx_seq_one_letter_code
_entity_poly.pdbx_strand_id
1 'polypeptide(L)'
;MNPRALIMVVAVLFAACSGAGSSGDGGDGDGGGPVSDEDRPDAGGDDGFADAADEFDGAAGDECVPDWRPVTACACQPSECAGCSGFATEADGCGHTRETECALPPAGCAGPCCGATCCPAGYWCAEDQCTQSYPRQRVGIFYLAWHAYAWDAVQQLPESDRPTIETVVREPERTFSEMLNDHGLMGSAASFHFHAEPRIGFYSLYRARPGEAPYPEPDFVPDSPNAAAVAEIHARQLWEAGVDFVFVDSTNLAFLSPFADVLGLRPIEVLFEEWRALRQRGVMTPQIAVWVPIPARPAEHSEWIHLAIRYLDLYNRPEYADLVLTDGKTRKKVMFIVDHGGLPPDPAVEAALQANGGRNDVLTPHLWGLLGAGDFAAGKAAWMQPCQTADGQWTTLVAAGVPCAQGYARNSPLGTVLSVSTSYQLAYASLPFQASGKMNGLTFQKQFETAFQVQPDYLLINSWNELIAQPQPNPYVANLGNLGRSLGKYSPPQAPSTPGLDWLWVDAYGAEFVRDIEPTVEYGTKYLDLLASCLRVYRSGVRACTPEQMTSESCCQVDDEYVLIDSLRVKDPQNSLSTHHVLTPDALERDTLLGSGAWEQVCNPVYGPPGLCGKDRDLTADGPFMLFARPGPDRAPLYRCWSGADNFFSLDPDCEGREVVRLLGYLSTVRGTASPRPLLRCYHPAGPAHFHWLEEACPAGREDAGRLGFVR
;
A
#
# COMPACT_ATOMS: atom_id res chain seq x y z
N MET A 1 29.58 -12.24 28.43
CA MET A 1 28.34 -13.02 28.28
C MET A 1 27.38 -12.12 27.51
N ASN A 2 27.21 -12.42 26.22
CA ASN A 2 26.56 -11.54 25.25
C ASN A 2 25.81 -12.46 24.27
N PRO A 3 24.48 -12.67 24.41
CA PRO A 3 23.73 -13.40 23.43
C PRO A 3 23.34 -12.39 22.35
N ARG A 4 24.16 -12.34 21.29
CA ARG A 4 23.71 -11.81 19.99
C ARG A 4 22.61 -12.75 19.51
N ALA A 5 21.36 -12.40 19.82
CA ALA A 5 20.21 -12.90 19.10
C ALA A 5 20.45 -12.54 17.63
N LEU A 6 20.66 -13.58 16.83
CA LEU A 6 20.81 -13.51 15.40
C LEU A 6 19.44 -13.11 14.85
N ILE A 7 19.14 -11.81 14.83
CA ILE A 7 18.02 -11.30 14.05
C ILE A 7 18.45 -11.47 12.59
N MET A 8 18.00 -12.57 11.97
CA MET A 8 17.93 -12.64 10.52
C MET A 8 16.86 -11.64 10.07
N VAL A 9 17.23 -10.37 9.99
CA VAL A 9 16.50 -9.42 9.15
C VAL A 9 16.81 -9.85 7.73
N VAL A 10 15.80 -10.40 7.07
CA VAL A 10 15.90 -10.97 5.73
C VAL A 10 16.12 -9.83 4.73
N ALA A 11 17.38 -9.55 4.43
CA ALA A 11 17.80 -8.97 3.16
C ALA A 11 17.67 -10.05 2.06
N VAL A 12 16.43 -10.42 1.71
CA VAL A 12 16.15 -11.29 0.55
C VAL A 12 15.08 -10.61 -0.30
N LEU A 13 15.48 -9.48 -0.87
CA LEU A 13 14.78 -8.81 -1.97
C LEU A 13 15.56 -8.90 -3.30
N PHE A 14 16.76 -9.52 -3.31
CA PHE A 14 17.67 -9.45 -4.46
C PHE A 14 17.70 -10.66 -5.40
N ALA A 15 16.93 -11.73 -5.14
CA ALA A 15 16.96 -12.93 -5.98
C ALA A 15 15.84 -13.00 -7.05
N ALA A 16 14.81 -12.14 -6.98
CA ALA A 16 13.62 -12.29 -7.83
C ALA A 16 13.66 -11.51 -9.17
N CYS A 17 14.61 -10.59 -9.38
CA CYS A 17 14.67 -9.74 -10.59
C CYS A 17 15.69 -10.17 -11.66
N SER A 18 16.13 -11.43 -11.69
CA SER A 18 17.13 -11.91 -12.67
C SER A 18 16.73 -13.15 -13.47
N GLY A 19 15.44 -13.46 -13.60
CA GLY A 19 14.96 -14.64 -14.33
C GLY A 19 14.01 -14.32 -15.48
N ALA A 20 14.52 -13.79 -16.60
CA ALA A 20 13.83 -13.89 -17.90
C ALA A 20 14.79 -13.64 -19.08
N GLY A 21 14.97 -14.68 -19.91
CA GLY A 21 15.22 -14.55 -21.34
C GLY A 21 16.66 -14.35 -21.83
N SER A 22 17.41 -15.45 -22.01
CA SER A 22 18.40 -15.52 -23.10
C SER A 22 17.89 -16.49 -24.16
N SER A 23 17.21 -15.95 -25.18
CA SER A 23 17.01 -16.60 -26.48
C SER A 23 18.36 -16.78 -27.17
N GLY A 24 18.53 -17.92 -27.82
CA GLY A 24 19.79 -18.36 -28.40
C GLY A 24 20.16 -17.75 -29.75
N ASP A 25 21.46 -17.85 -30.02
CA ASP A 25 22.13 -18.05 -31.31
C ASP A 25 23.09 -19.22 -31.01
N GLY A 26 23.31 -20.27 -31.79
CA GLY A 26 23.11 -20.56 -33.21
C GLY A 26 24.27 -21.51 -33.55
N GLY A 27 24.03 -22.64 -34.22
CA GLY A 27 25.12 -23.48 -34.74
C GLY A 27 24.87 -24.98 -34.80
N ASP A 28 24.63 -25.44 -36.02
CA ASP A 28 25.11 -26.70 -36.63
C ASP A 28 24.43 -28.04 -36.30
N GLY A 29 23.69 -28.55 -37.31
CA GLY A 29 24.23 -29.65 -38.11
C GLY A 29 23.58 -31.03 -37.96
N ASP A 30 23.18 -31.57 -39.11
CA ASP A 30 22.96 -32.99 -39.47
C ASP A 30 21.65 -33.72 -39.09
N GLY A 31 20.77 -33.84 -40.10
CA GLY A 31 20.72 -35.06 -40.91
C GLY A 31 19.69 -36.16 -40.55
N GLY A 32 18.65 -36.29 -41.38
CA GLY A 32 18.01 -37.59 -41.71
C GLY A 32 16.50 -37.71 -41.42
N GLY A 33 15.67 -37.73 -42.48
CA GLY A 33 14.29 -38.28 -42.43
C GLY A 33 14.29 -39.82 -42.51
N PRO A 34 13.19 -40.51 -42.92
CA PRO A 34 11.84 -40.04 -43.29
C PRO A 34 10.65 -40.95 -42.77
N VAL A 35 9.43 -40.71 -43.31
CA VAL A 35 8.25 -41.64 -43.45
C VAL A 35 7.29 -41.69 -42.23
N SER A 36 5.94 -41.65 -42.31
CA SER A 36 4.90 -41.87 -43.35
C SER A 36 3.57 -41.18 -43.03
N ASP A 37 2.80 -40.97 -44.10
CA ASP A 37 1.38 -40.60 -44.27
C ASP A 37 0.32 -41.55 -43.66
N GLU A 38 -0.94 -41.08 -43.80
CA GLU A 38 -2.28 -41.71 -43.70
C GLU A 38 -2.94 -41.57 -42.30
N ASP A 39 -4.10 -40.92 -42.10
CA ASP A 39 -5.39 -41.07 -42.80
C ASP A 39 -6.34 -39.83 -42.73
N ARG A 40 -7.18 -39.75 -43.76
CA ARG A 40 -8.33 -38.88 -44.16
C ARG A 40 -9.57 -38.91 -43.21
N PRO A 41 -10.73 -38.25 -43.51
CA PRO A 41 -11.04 -37.04 -44.33
C PRO A 41 -12.14 -36.09 -43.77
N ASP A 42 -12.25 -34.88 -44.38
CA ASP A 42 -13.42 -34.15 -44.96
C ASP A 42 -14.80 -34.08 -44.25
N ALA A 43 -15.68 -33.09 -44.46
CA ALA A 43 -15.70 -31.74 -45.04
C ALA A 43 -17.18 -31.24 -45.04
N GLY A 44 -17.37 -29.93 -45.24
CA GLY A 44 -18.61 -29.28 -45.74
C GLY A 44 -19.39 -28.55 -44.64
N GLY A 45 -19.49 -27.21 -44.60
CA GLY A 45 -19.71 -26.23 -45.69
C GLY A 45 -21.22 -25.98 -45.78
N ASP A 46 -21.81 -24.80 -46.00
CA ASP A 46 -21.42 -23.41 -46.25
C ASP A 46 -22.71 -22.56 -46.00
N ASP A 47 -22.55 -21.27 -45.67
CA ASP A 47 -23.15 -20.04 -46.24
C ASP A 47 -24.60 -20.07 -46.80
N GLY A 48 -25.49 -19.08 -46.72
CA GLY A 48 -25.45 -17.66 -46.32
C GLY A 48 -26.71 -16.93 -46.88
N PHE A 49 -27.01 -15.74 -46.33
CA PHE A 49 -27.71 -14.56 -46.89
C PHE A 49 -29.19 -14.55 -47.40
N ALA A 50 -29.99 -13.74 -46.68
CA ALA A 50 -30.76 -12.53 -47.08
C ALA A 50 -32.17 -12.54 -47.75
N ASP A 51 -33.01 -11.73 -47.08
CA ASP A 51 -33.98 -10.70 -47.53
C ASP A 51 -35.47 -10.99 -47.91
N ALA A 52 -36.31 -10.27 -47.13
CA ALA A 52 -37.46 -9.40 -47.47
C ALA A 52 -38.91 -9.94 -47.67
N ALA A 53 -39.75 -9.46 -46.73
CA ALA A 53 -41.11 -8.88 -46.82
C ALA A 53 -42.31 -9.68 -47.41
N ASP A 54 -43.38 -9.86 -46.61
CA ASP A 54 -44.65 -9.13 -46.79
C ASP A 54 -45.68 -9.41 -45.65
N GLU A 55 -46.53 -8.41 -45.41
CA GLU A 55 -47.68 -8.28 -44.49
C GLU A 55 -48.75 -9.39 -44.59
N PHE A 56 -49.41 -9.72 -43.45
CA PHE A 56 -50.88 -9.78 -43.36
C PHE A 56 -51.38 -9.83 -41.89
N ASP A 57 -52.37 -8.99 -41.62
CA ASP A 57 -53.13 -8.80 -40.37
C ASP A 57 -53.72 -10.07 -39.74
N GLY A 58 -53.74 -10.10 -38.41
CA GLY A 58 -54.52 -11.07 -37.63
C GLY A 58 -54.57 -10.71 -36.15
N ALA A 59 -55.61 -9.98 -35.75
CA ALA A 59 -55.91 -9.64 -34.37
C ALA A 59 -55.91 -10.89 -33.45
N ALA A 60 -55.02 -10.88 -32.46
CA ALA A 60 -55.09 -11.75 -31.29
C ALA A 60 -54.99 -10.83 -30.07
N GLY A 61 -55.96 -10.96 -29.16
CA GLY A 61 -56.12 -10.07 -28.02
C GLY A 61 -54.87 -10.04 -27.14
N ASP A 62 -54.55 -8.83 -26.67
CA ASP A 62 -53.54 -8.60 -25.65
C ASP A 62 -53.88 -9.44 -24.41
N GLU A 63 -53.20 -10.59 -24.25
CA GLU A 63 -53.03 -11.21 -22.95
C GLU A 63 -52.26 -10.21 -22.11
N CYS A 64 -52.96 -9.56 -21.18
CA CYS A 64 -52.33 -8.68 -20.24
C CYS A 64 -51.38 -9.50 -19.37
N VAL A 65 -50.07 -9.24 -19.50
CA VAL A 65 -49.03 -9.93 -18.73
C VAL A 65 -48.97 -9.31 -17.33
N PRO A 66 -49.20 -10.08 -16.25
CA PRO A 66 -49.22 -9.54 -14.90
C PRO A 66 -47.86 -8.92 -14.50
N ASP A 67 -47.79 -7.60 -14.34
CA ASP A 67 -46.64 -6.85 -13.79
C ASP A 67 -47.02 -6.28 -12.42
N TRP A 68 -46.78 -7.05 -11.37
CA TRP A 68 -47.16 -6.72 -9.99
C TRP A 68 -46.35 -5.55 -9.44
N ARG A 69 -47.01 -4.41 -9.20
CA ARG A 69 -46.42 -3.23 -8.59
C ARG A 69 -47.18 -2.81 -7.32
N PRO A 70 -46.49 -2.33 -6.28
CA PRO A 70 -47.15 -1.85 -5.06
C PRO A 70 -48.02 -0.62 -5.36
N VAL A 71 -49.29 -0.67 -4.99
CA VAL A 71 -50.23 0.44 -5.21
C VAL A 71 -50.33 1.36 -3.98
N THR A 72 -49.95 0.85 -2.82
CA THR A 72 -49.96 1.56 -1.52
C THR A 72 -48.75 1.17 -0.68
N ALA A 73 -48.18 2.12 0.05
CA ALA A 73 -47.13 1.85 1.05
C ALA A 73 -47.66 0.93 2.17
N CYS A 74 -46.81 0.07 2.73
CA CYS A 74 -47.20 -0.81 3.85
C CYS A 74 -47.71 0.02 5.04
N ALA A 75 -48.90 -0.31 5.52
CA ALA A 75 -49.51 0.35 6.67
C ALA A 75 -48.94 -0.22 7.99
N CYS A 76 -47.80 0.30 8.47
CA CYS A 76 -47.31 0.01 9.82
C CYS A 76 -47.52 1.23 10.73
N GLN A 77 -48.16 1.05 11.89
CA GLN A 77 -48.16 2.06 12.97
C GLN A 77 -46.81 2.00 13.70
N PRO A 78 -46.10 3.12 13.88
CA PRO A 78 -44.77 3.13 14.50
C PRO A 78 -44.90 3.06 16.02
N SER A 79 -44.56 1.94 16.65
CA SER A 79 -44.05 2.00 18.03
C SER A 79 -43.22 0.81 18.52
N GLU A 80 -43.38 -0.44 18.09
CA GLU A 80 -42.57 -1.56 18.63
C GLU A 80 -42.34 -2.68 17.59
N CYS A 81 -41.16 -3.31 17.59
CA CYS A 81 -40.80 -4.41 16.66
C CYS A 81 -41.67 -5.68 16.84
N ALA A 82 -42.47 -5.75 17.90
CA ALA A 82 -43.38 -6.86 18.13
C ALA A 82 -44.61 -6.76 17.21
N GLY A 83 -44.59 -7.47 16.08
CA GLY A 83 -45.81 -7.81 15.34
C GLY A 83 -46.11 -7.05 14.04
N CYS A 84 -45.11 -6.51 13.33
CA CYS A 84 -45.34 -5.99 11.96
C CYS A 84 -45.50 -7.12 10.93
N SER A 85 -46.67 -7.77 10.89
CA SER A 85 -47.18 -8.47 9.71
C SER A 85 -48.24 -7.59 9.07
N GLY A 86 -47.95 -7.00 7.91
CA GLY A 86 -48.91 -6.20 7.14
C GLY A 86 -49.09 -6.78 5.73
N PHE A 87 -50.18 -6.38 5.07
CA PHE A 87 -50.39 -6.69 3.66
C PHE A 87 -50.21 -5.41 2.85
N ALA A 88 -49.45 -5.49 1.75
CA ALA A 88 -49.47 -4.48 0.71
C ALA A 88 -50.37 -4.97 -0.42
N THR A 89 -51.15 -4.06 -1.01
CA THR A 89 -51.90 -4.36 -2.22
C THR A 89 -50.98 -4.17 -3.42
N GLU A 90 -50.69 -5.25 -4.13
CA GLU A 90 -50.02 -5.22 -5.43
C GLU A 90 -51.08 -5.21 -6.53
N ALA A 91 -50.88 -4.44 -7.59
CA ALA A 91 -51.68 -4.52 -8.80
C ALA A 91 -50.79 -4.94 -9.97
N ASP A 92 -51.31 -5.79 -10.84
CA ASP A 92 -50.56 -6.39 -11.93
C ASP A 92 -50.59 -5.59 -13.24
N GLY A 93 -51.09 -4.36 -13.22
CA GLY A 93 -51.32 -3.56 -14.42
C GLY A 93 -52.51 -4.02 -15.28
N CYS A 94 -53.12 -5.17 -14.96
CA CYS A 94 -54.25 -5.77 -15.67
C CYS A 94 -55.59 -5.59 -14.94
N GLY A 95 -55.58 -4.83 -13.84
CA GLY A 95 -56.76 -4.60 -13.00
C GLY A 95 -56.98 -5.68 -11.94
N HIS A 96 -56.04 -6.64 -11.79
CA HIS A 96 -56.06 -7.56 -10.67
C HIS A 96 -55.24 -6.99 -9.51
N THR A 97 -55.77 -7.17 -8.31
CA THR A 97 -55.10 -6.80 -7.06
C THR A 97 -54.91 -8.04 -6.20
N ARG A 98 -53.74 -8.18 -5.59
CA ARG A 98 -53.49 -9.22 -4.58
C ARG A 98 -52.89 -8.59 -3.33
N GLU A 99 -53.19 -9.21 -2.19
CA GLU A 99 -52.55 -8.90 -0.92
C GLU A 99 -51.29 -9.74 -0.79
N THR A 100 -50.15 -9.09 -0.58
CA THR A 100 -48.86 -9.74 -0.36
C THR A 100 -48.35 -9.36 1.03
N GLU A 101 -47.99 -10.36 1.83
CA GLU A 101 -47.37 -10.13 3.14
C GLU A 101 -46.06 -9.36 2.95
N CYS A 102 -45.94 -8.23 3.65
CA CYS A 102 -44.74 -7.41 3.64
C CYS A 102 -44.16 -7.33 5.05
N ALA A 103 -42.89 -7.71 5.18
CA ALA A 103 -42.08 -7.44 6.37
C ALA A 103 -41.21 -6.21 6.09
N LEU A 104 -41.75 -5.00 6.30
CA LEU A 104 -40.92 -3.82 6.38
C LEU A 104 -40.49 -3.60 7.84
N PRO A 105 -39.21 -3.25 8.10
CA PRO A 105 -38.82 -2.79 9.42
C PRO A 105 -39.67 -1.55 9.80
N PRO A 106 -40.10 -1.41 11.06
CA PRO A 106 -40.81 -0.24 11.53
C PRO A 106 -40.05 1.04 11.19
N ALA A 107 -40.79 2.11 10.88
CA ALA A 107 -40.21 3.43 10.68
C ALA A 107 -39.38 3.83 11.92
N GLY A 108 -38.06 3.97 11.75
CA GLY A 108 -37.12 4.32 12.83
C GLY A 108 -36.11 3.24 13.21
N CYS A 109 -36.24 1.99 12.73
CA CYS A 109 -35.17 1.00 12.92
C CYS A 109 -34.00 1.28 11.95
N ALA A 110 -32.77 1.33 12.46
CA ALA A 110 -31.55 1.47 11.66
C ALA A 110 -31.11 0.15 10.99
N GLY A 111 -31.65 -0.99 11.42
CA GLY A 111 -31.41 -2.34 10.92
C GLY A 111 -32.67 -3.23 11.02
N PRO A 112 -32.58 -4.54 10.76
CA PRO A 112 -33.73 -5.44 10.80
C PRO A 112 -34.27 -5.64 12.22
N CYS A 113 -35.54 -6.01 12.33
CA CYS A 113 -36.13 -6.42 13.61
C CYS A 113 -35.58 -7.77 14.06
N CYS A 114 -35.37 -7.92 15.37
CA CYS A 114 -35.00 -9.16 16.01
C CYS A 114 -35.76 -9.35 17.31
N GLY A 115 -36.75 -10.24 17.30
CA GLY A 115 -37.79 -10.28 18.32
C GLY A 115 -38.42 -8.89 18.52
N ALA A 116 -38.38 -8.38 19.75
CA ALA A 116 -38.88 -7.05 20.12
C ALA A 116 -37.88 -5.90 19.92
N THR A 117 -36.69 -6.15 19.36
CA THR A 117 -35.59 -5.17 19.27
C THR A 117 -35.33 -4.73 17.83
N CYS A 118 -35.09 -3.43 17.58
CA CYS A 118 -34.50 -2.98 16.31
C CYS A 118 -33.00 -3.24 16.36
N CYS A 119 -32.45 -3.98 15.41
CA CYS A 119 -31.00 -4.08 15.31
C CYS A 119 -30.37 -2.76 14.86
N PRO A 120 -29.16 -2.42 15.33
CA PRO A 120 -28.41 -1.28 14.79
C PRO A 120 -28.09 -1.47 13.31
N ALA A 121 -27.77 -0.39 12.59
CA ALA A 121 -27.26 -0.49 11.22
C ALA A 121 -26.01 -1.40 11.19
N GLY A 122 -25.93 -2.29 10.21
CA GLY A 122 -24.84 -3.28 10.10
C GLY A 122 -25.04 -4.55 10.93
N TYR A 123 -26.21 -4.73 11.56
CA TYR A 123 -26.60 -5.98 12.21
C TYR A 123 -27.71 -6.70 11.43
N TRP A 124 -27.83 -8.01 11.61
CA TRP A 124 -28.91 -8.87 11.14
C TRP A 124 -29.49 -9.67 12.31
N CYS A 125 -30.73 -10.15 12.18
CA CYS A 125 -31.34 -10.95 13.23
C CYS A 125 -31.01 -12.43 13.09
N ALA A 126 -30.35 -12.99 14.09
CA ALA A 126 -30.07 -14.43 14.22
C ALA A 126 -30.57 -14.92 15.58
N GLU A 127 -31.49 -15.88 15.62
CA GLU A 127 -31.98 -16.49 16.87
C GLU A 127 -32.45 -15.46 17.92
N ASP A 128 -33.21 -14.45 17.49
CA ASP A 128 -33.68 -13.32 18.34
C ASP A 128 -32.56 -12.46 18.95
N GLN A 129 -31.33 -12.54 18.42
CA GLN A 129 -30.21 -11.65 18.73
C GLN A 129 -29.71 -10.87 17.52
N CYS A 130 -29.47 -9.58 17.72
CA CYS A 130 -28.81 -8.75 16.73
C CYS A 130 -27.34 -9.14 16.61
N THR A 131 -26.99 -9.74 15.48
CA THR A 131 -25.63 -10.19 15.14
C THR A 131 -25.05 -9.29 14.07
N GLN A 132 -23.78 -8.91 14.17
CA GLN A 132 -23.15 -8.08 13.15
C GLN A 132 -23.14 -8.82 11.80
N SER A 133 -23.59 -8.15 10.75
CA SER A 133 -23.56 -8.68 9.38
C SER A 133 -22.36 -8.08 8.67
N TYR A 134 -21.52 -8.94 8.10
CA TYR A 134 -20.43 -8.51 7.24
C TYR A 134 -20.82 -8.75 5.79
N PRO A 135 -20.46 -7.85 4.85
CA PRO A 135 -20.69 -8.07 3.44
C PRO A 135 -19.99 -9.36 2.97
N ARG A 136 -20.46 -9.93 1.86
CA ARG A 136 -19.79 -11.10 1.25
C ARG A 136 -18.39 -10.76 0.74
N GLN A 137 -18.24 -9.58 0.12
CA GLN A 137 -16.94 -9.03 -0.24
C GLN A 137 -16.34 -8.37 0.99
N ARG A 138 -15.21 -8.87 1.47
CA ARG A 138 -14.59 -8.43 2.71
C ARG A 138 -13.51 -7.41 2.44
N VAL A 139 -13.53 -6.30 3.16
CA VAL A 139 -12.49 -5.28 3.14
C VAL A 139 -11.65 -5.40 4.40
N GLY A 140 -10.38 -5.75 4.23
CA GLY A 140 -9.38 -5.84 5.29
C GLY A 140 -8.37 -4.72 5.23
N ILE A 141 -7.80 -4.32 6.35
CA ILE A 141 -6.65 -3.40 6.38
C ILE A 141 -5.53 -3.95 7.26
N PHE A 142 -4.29 -3.77 6.81
CA PHE A 142 -3.09 -4.10 7.59
C PHE A 142 -3.05 -3.21 8.84
N TYR A 143 -2.72 -3.80 9.99
CA TYR A 143 -2.68 -3.11 11.27
C TYR A 143 -1.41 -3.48 12.03
N LEU A 144 -0.63 -2.48 12.45
CA LEU A 144 0.60 -2.68 13.21
C LEU A 144 0.35 -2.52 14.71
N ALA A 145 0.77 -3.52 15.49
CA ALA A 145 0.66 -3.51 16.95
C ALA A 145 2.00 -3.28 17.67
N TRP A 146 3.09 -3.06 16.92
CA TRP A 146 4.49 -3.12 17.38
C TRP A 146 5.03 -1.86 18.06
N HIS A 147 4.14 -0.92 18.40
CA HIS A 147 4.52 0.42 18.83
C HIS A 147 5.17 0.49 20.22
N ALA A 148 5.14 -0.59 21.02
CA ALA A 148 5.54 -0.61 22.43
C ALA A 148 6.93 0.03 22.69
N TYR A 149 7.98 -0.49 22.06
CA TYR A 149 9.35 -0.02 22.25
C TYR A 149 9.59 1.38 21.67
N ALA A 150 9.11 1.62 20.45
CA ALA A 150 9.25 2.93 19.79
C ALA A 150 8.58 4.05 20.61
N TRP A 151 7.37 3.77 21.08
CA TRP A 151 6.60 4.69 21.91
C TRP A 151 7.32 4.98 23.23
N ASP A 152 7.74 3.95 23.98
CA ASP A 152 8.44 4.18 25.25
C ASP A 152 9.70 5.03 25.06
N ALA A 153 10.52 4.71 24.07
CA ALA A 153 11.72 5.48 23.76
C ALA A 153 11.40 6.96 23.41
N VAL A 154 10.41 7.22 22.56
CA VAL A 154 10.00 8.59 22.21
C VAL A 154 9.43 9.34 23.42
N GLN A 155 8.77 8.64 24.35
CA GLN A 155 8.23 9.27 25.56
C GLN A 155 9.32 9.75 26.52
N GLN A 156 10.54 9.20 26.43
CA GLN A 156 11.70 9.63 27.21
C GLN A 156 12.35 10.91 26.67
N LEU A 157 12.01 11.33 25.45
CA LEU A 157 12.44 12.60 24.87
C LEU A 157 11.57 13.77 25.36
N PRO A 158 12.10 15.01 25.42
CA PRO A 158 11.31 16.20 25.71
C PRO A 158 10.12 16.31 24.74
N GLU A 159 8.93 16.64 25.25
CA GLU A 159 7.71 16.73 24.41
C GLU A 159 7.86 17.70 23.23
N SER A 160 8.62 18.79 23.42
CA SER A 160 8.93 19.76 22.37
C SER A 160 9.93 19.28 21.32
N ASP A 161 10.51 18.08 21.50
CA ASP A 161 11.62 17.57 20.70
C ASP A 161 11.53 16.05 20.49
N ARG A 162 10.42 15.62 19.87
CA ARG A 162 10.17 14.23 19.47
C ARG A 162 10.21 14.12 17.95
N PRO A 163 11.40 14.10 17.34
CA PRO A 163 11.51 14.10 15.89
C PRO A 163 10.99 12.80 15.27
N THR A 164 10.31 12.95 14.15
CA THR A 164 9.99 11.87 13.21
C THR A 164 10.94 11.92 12.01
N ILE A 165 10.95 10.87 11.17
CA ILE A 165 11.70 10.90 9.90
C ILE A 165 11.27 12.10 9.06
N GLU A 166 9.97 12.39 8.98
CA GLU A 166 9.47 13.58 8.28
C GLU A 166 10.09 14.87 8.83
N THR A 167 10.12 15.04 10.16
CA THR A 167 10.67 16.24 10.80
C THR A 167 12.16 16.41 10.49
N VAL A 168 12.94 15.32 10.56
CA VAL A 168 14.37 15.32 10.22
C VAL A 168 14.60 15.65 8.74
N VAL A 169 13.74 15.20 7.84
CA VAL A 169 13.83 15.53 6.41
C VAL A 169 13.51 17.00 6.17
N ARG A 170 12.50 17.55 6.84
CA ARG A 170 12.11 18.96 6.71
C ARG A 170 13.14 19.93 7.26
N GLU A 171 13.85 19.54 8.31
CA GLU A 171 14.83 20.39 8.99
C GLU A 171 16.25 20.13 8.48
N PRO A 172 16.88 21.07 7.74
CA PRO A 172 18.18 20.84 7.11
C PRO A 172 19.28 20.45 8.10
N GLU A 173 19.29 21.07 9.27
CA GLU A 173 20.33 20.92 10.29
C GLU A 173 20.20 19.62 11.10
N ARG A 174 18.99 19.02 11.17
CA ARG A 174 18.78 17.79 11.94
C ARG A 174 19.36 16.57 11.25
N THR A 175 19.76 15.57 12.02
CA THR A 175 20.23 14.28 11.49
C THR A 175 19.43 13.10 12.05
N PHE A 176 19.57 11.91 11.46
CA PHE A 176 18.87 10.71 11.98
C PHE A 176 19.43 10.27 13.34
N SER A 177 20.66 10.64 13.69
CA SER A 177 21.24 10.27 14.99
C SER A 177 20.52 10.96 16.14
N GLU A 178 20.06 12.19 15.92
CA GLU A 178 19.36 13.01 16.92
C GLU A 178 18.00 12.43 17.34
N MET A 179 17.42 11.51 16.56
CA MET A 179 16.12 10.94 16.92
C MET A 179 16.18 10.09 18.17
N LEU A 180 17.13 9.15 18.21
CA LEU A 180 17.23 8.15 19.28
C LEU A 180 18.67 7.80 19.64
N ASN A 181 19.59 7.83 18.67
CA ASN A 181 20.97 7.41 18.87
C ASN A 181 21.73 8.33 19.83
N ASP A 182 21.63 9.65 19.63
CA ASP A 182 22.36 10.64 20.43
C ASP A 182 21.83 10.74 21.87
N HIS A 183 20.62 10.22 22.09
CA HIS A 183 19.99 10.07 23.40
C HIS A 183 20.26 8.69 24.04
N GLY A 184 20.95 7.78 23.35
CA GLY A 184 21.19 6.41 23.85
C GLY A 184 19.95 5.52 23.88
N LEU A 185 18.88 5.88 23.16
CA LEU A 185 17.56 5.23 23.20
C LEU A 185 17.36 4.20 22.08
N MET A 186 18.32 4.04 21.17
CA MET A 186 18.24 3.09 20.04
C MET A 186 17.94 1.64 20.49
N GLY A 187 18.56 1.22 21.59
CA GLY A 187 18.37 -0.12 22.16
C GLY A 187 16.97 -0.29 22.74
N SER A 188 16.52 0.65 23.57
CA SER A 188 15.19 0.64 24.19
C SER A 188 14.07 0.74 23.16
N ALA A 189 14.30 1.43 22.04
CA ALA A 189 13.35 1.49 20.93
C ALA A 189 13.30 0.21 20.08
N ALA A 190 14.14 -0.80 20.36
CA ALA A 190 14.41 -1.91 19.46
C ALA A 190 14.69 -1.43 18.02
N SER A 191 15.37 -0.28 17.88
CA SER A 191 15.64 0.43 16.62
C SER A 191 14.43 0.92 15.81
N PHE A 192 13.21 0.86 16.34
CA PHE A 192 12.04 1.41 15.66
C PHE A 192 11.99 2.94 15.76
N HIS A 193 11.64 3.59 14.64
CA HIS A 193 11.50 5.05 14.56
C HIS A 193 10.16 5.42 13.96
N PHE A 194 9.53 6.49 14.47
CA PHE A 194 8.33 7.05 13.86
C PHE A 194 8.68 7.84 12.58
N HIS A 195 7.94 7.54 11.51
CA HIS A 195 8.12 8.19 10.21
C HIS A 195 7.33 9.48 10.08
N ALA A 196 6.13 9.52 10.65
CA ALA A 196 5.24 10.67 10.70
C ALA A 196 4.56 10.71 12.07
N GLU A 197 4.06 11.87 12.48
CA GLU A 197 3.42 12.03 13.79
C GLU A 197 1.93 11.67 13.71
N PRO A 198 1.43 10.63 14.42
CA PRO A 198 0.01 10.35 14.46
C PRO A 198 -0.74 11.55 15.04
N ARG A 199 -1.89 11.92 14.47
CA ARG A 199 -2.67 13.08 14.93
C ARG A 199 -3.16 12.93 16.37
N ILE A 200 -3.27 11.70 16.85
CA ILE A 200 -3.64 11.38 18.24
C ILE A 200 -2.44 11.35 19.20
N GLY A 201 -1.25 11.76 18.73
CA GLY A 201 0.02 11.69 19.42
C GLY A 201 0.66 10.30 19.32
N PHE A 202 1.92 10.18 19.71
CA PHE A 202 2.60 8.88 19.78
C PHE A 202 1.90 7.96 20.79
N TYR A 203 1.66 6.71 20.39
CA TYR A 203 0.92 5.76 21.20
C TYR A 203 1.50 4.35 21.14
N SER A 204 1.04 3.51 22.07
CA SER A 204 1.19 2.06 22.06
C SER A 204 -0.11 1.40 22.53
N LEU A 205 -0.35 0.15 22.12
CA LEU A 205 -1.42 -0.71 22.65
C LEU A 205 -0.93 -1.64 23.75
N TYR A 206 0.29 -1.44 24.26
CA TYR A 206 0.82 -2.25 25.35
C TYR A 206 0.20 -1.85 26.70
N ARG A 207 -0.21 -2.86 27.46
CA ARG A 207 -0.57 -2.80 28.88
C ARG A 207 -0.28 -4.16 29.49
N ALA A 208 0.46 -4.23 30.59
CA ALA A 208 0.77 -5.49 31.28
C ALA A 208 -0.50 -6.25 31.69
N ARG A 209 -0.40 -7.59 31.79
CA ARG A 209 -1.52 -8.40 32.28
C ARG A 209 -1.74 -8.14 33.78
N PRO A 210 -2.98 -8.23 34.30
CA PRO A 210 -3.22 -8.03 35.73
C PRO A 210 -2.39 -8.96 36.62
N GLY A 211 -1.57 -8.39 37.50
CA GLY A 211 -0.71 -9.13 38.42
C GLY A 211 0.57 -9.72 37.79
N GLU A 212 0.84 -9.44 36.52
CA GLU A 212 2.10 -9.78 35.86
C GLU A 212 3.23 -8.89 36.38
N ALA A 213 4.36 -9.50 36.71
CA ALA A 213 5.56 -8.74 37.02
C ALA A 213 6.09 -8.10 35.73
N PRO A 214 6.56 -6.84 35.76
CA PRO A 214 7.18 -6.24 34.59
C PRO A 214 8.36 -7.09 34.10
N TYR A 215 8.54 -7.17 32.79
CA TYR A 215 9.75 -7.75 32.20
C TYR A 215 10.98 -6.96 32.66
N PRO A 216 12.13 -7.61 32.88
CA PRO A 216 13.38 -6.89 33.05
C PRO A 216 13.82 -6.26 31.72
N GLU A 217 14.67 -5.23 31.81
CA GLU A 217 15.40 -4.70 30.66
C GLU A 217 16.12 -5.84 29.89
N PRO A 218 16.15 -5.81 28.54
CA PRO A 218 15.70 -4.72 27.66
C PRO A 218 14.22 -4.81 27.24
N ASP A 219 13.46 -5.79 27.73
CA ASP A 219 12.07 -6.03 27.31
C ASP A 219 11.05 -5.27 28.20
N PHE A 220 11.50 -4.35 29.04
CA PHE A 220 10.63 -3.54 29.88
C PHE A 220 9.96 -2.44 29.05
N VAL A 221 8.63 -2.35 29.13
CA VAL A 221 7.83 -1.24 28.59
C VAL A 221 6.74 -0.89 29.61
N PRO A 222 6.51 0.40 29.95
CA PRO A 222 5.44 0.79 30.85
C PRO A 222 4.06 0.69 30.17
N ASP A 223 2.99 0.62 30.97
CA ASP A 223 1.62 0.66 30.45
C ASP A 223 1.35 1.94 29.66
N SER A 224 0.81 1.79 28.45
CA SER A 224 0.32 2.92 27.67
C SER A 224 -0.95 3.48 28.32
N PRO A 225 -0.94 4.74 28.79
CA PRO A 225 -2.07 5.32 29.50
C PRO A 225 -3.31 5.50 28.61
N ASN A 226 -3.12 5.52 27.29
CA ASN A 226 -4.16 5.84 26.31
C ASN A 226 -4.56 4.64 25.43
N ALA A 227 -4.11 3.42 25.72
CA ALA A 227 -4.37 2.24 24.88
C ALA A 227 -5.86 2.04 24.55
N ALA A 228 -6.75 2.21 25.55
CA ALA A 228 -8.20 2.10 25.36
C ALA A 228 -8.76 3.19 24.42
N ALA A 229 -8.31 4.43 24.58
CA ALA A 229 -8.74 5.55 23.74
C ALA A 229 -8.26 5.38 22.29
N VAL A 230 -7.02 4.95 22.11
CA VAL A 230 -6.43 4.63 20.78
C VAL A 230 -7.24 3.52 20.11
N ALA A 231 -7.49 2.41 20.82
CA ALA A 231 -8.26 1.29 20.28
C ALA A 231 -9.69 1.71 19.89
N GLU A 232 -10.34 2.59 20.65
CA GLU A 232 -11.66 3.14 20.31
C GLU A 232 -11.63 4.06 19.09
N ILE A 233 -10.66 4.97 19.00
CA ILE A 233 -10.51 5.87 17.85
C ILE A 233 -10.28 5.04 16.57
N HIS A 234 -9.36 4.07 16.61
CA HIS A 234 -9.09 3.21 15.46
C HIS A 234 -10.32 2.39 15.06
N ALA A 235 -11.02 1.78 16.04
CA ALA A 235 -12.24 1.03 15.75
C ALA A 235 -13.28 1.89 15.01
N ARG A 236 -13.54 3.10 15.50
CA ARG A 236 -14.52 4.02 14.91
C ARG A 236 -14.11 4.45 13.51
N GLN A 237 -12.88 4.95 13.33
CA GLN A 237 -12.41 5.43 12.04
C GLN A 237 -12.40 4.33 10.97
N LEU A 238 -11.92 3.14 11.33
CA LEU A 238 -11.91 1.98 10.41
C LEU A 238 -13.32 1.54 10.07
N TRP A 239 -14.19 1.37 11.07
CA TRP A 239 -15.56 0.93 10.86
C TRP A 239 -16.36 1.93 10.02
N GLU A 240 -16.28 3.23 10.34
CA GLU A 240 -16.97 4.30 9.63
C GLU A 240 -16.46 4.47 8.19
N ALA A 241 -15.18 4.20 7.93
CA ALA A 241 -14.64 4.17 6.58
C ALA A 241 -15.13 2.97 5.75
N GLY A 242 -15.71 1.94 6.38
CA GLY A 242 -16.18 0.72 5.72
C GLY A 242 -15.15 -0.41 5.69
N VAL A 243 -14.27 -0.49 6.69
CA VAL A 243 -13.35 -1.62 6.89
C VAL A 243 -14.03 -2.71 7.73
N ASP A 244 -14.04 -3.94 7.23
CA ASP A 244 -14.71 -5.07 7.87
C ASP A 244 -13.81 -5.84 8.83
N PHE A 245 -12.50 -5.84 8.60
CA PHE A 245 -11.53 -6.49 9.46
C PHE A 245 -10.14 -5.83 9.41
N VAL A 246 -9.35 -6.06 10.45
CA VAL A 246 -7.91 -5.82 10.45
C VAL A 246 -7.18 -7.16 10.35
N PHE A 247 -6.09 -7.19 9.58
CA PHE A 247 -5.13 -8.27 9.66
C PHE A 247 -3.86 -7.73 10.33
N VAL A 248 -3.62 -8.22 11.54
CA VAL A 248 -2.65 -7.66 12.46
C VAL A 248 -1.29 -8.30 12.25
N ASP A 249 -0.28 -7.45 12.17
CA ASP A 249 1.08 -7.86 11.89
C ASP A 249 1.72 -8.64 13.04
N SER A 250 2.26 -9.80 12.69
CA SER A 250 3.14 -10.63 13.51
C SER A 250 4.19 -11.32 12.64
N THR A 251 4.50 -10.77 11.46
CA THR A 251 5.24 -11.47 10.37
C THR A 251 6.67 -11.85 10.72
N ASN A 252 7.26 -11.17 11.70
CA ASN A 252 8.64 -11.42 12.15
C ASN A 252 8.70 -12.12 13.51
N LEU A 253 7.55 -12.54 14.06
CA LEU A 253 7.43 -13.16 15.39
C LEU A 253 6.95 -14.61 15.26
N ALA A 254 7.88 -15.53 14.97
CA ALA A 254 7.56 -16.96 14.81
C ALA A 254 7.32 -17.70 16.13
N PHE A 255 8.07 -17.34 17.16
CA PHE A 255 8.10 -18.05 18.43
C PHE A 255 7.87 -17.08 19.59
N LEU A 256 7.28 -17.60 20.66
CA LEU A 256 7.08 -16.83 21.89
C LEU A 256 8.42 -16.55 22.58
N SER A 257 8.62 -15.29 22.96
CA SER A 257 9.72 -14.78 23.77
C SER A 257 9.25 -13.53 24.54
N PRO A 258 9.97 -13.04 25.55
CA PRO A 258 9.66 -11.75 26.17
C PRO A 258 9.51 -10.62 25.15
N PHE A 259 10.46 -10.51 24.22
CA PHE A 259 10.39 -9.55 23.12
C PHE A 259 9.13 -9.70 22.27
N ALA A 260 8.80 -10.92 21.82
CA ALA A 260 7.61 -11.18 21.00
C ALA A 260 6.30 -10.95 21.76
N ASP A 261 6.31 -11.17 23.08
CA ASP A 261 5.16 -10.89 23.93
C ASP A 261 4.89 -9.39 24.04
N VAL A 262 5.92 -8.60 24.35
CA VAL A 262 5.82 -7.14 24.51
C VAL A 262 5.55 -6.44 23.18
N LEU A 263 6.23 -6.85 22.09
CA LEU A 263 6.08 -6.24 20.77
C LEU A 263 4.74 -6.58 20.12
N GLY A 264 4.32 -7.85 20.17
CA GLY A 264 3.24 -8.37 19.33
C GLY A 264 2.07 -8.95 20.11
N LEU A 265 2.30 -10.03 20.86
CA LEU A 265 1.21 -10.81 21.47
C LEU A 265 0.38 -9.96 22.41
N ARG A 266 1.01 -9.24 23.35
CA ARG A 266 0.29 -8.50 24.37
C ARG A 266 -0.47 -7.30 23.79
N PRO A 267 0.10 -6.47 22.89
CA PRO A 267 -0.67 -5.47 22.17
C PRO A 267 -1.89 -6.01 21.42
N ILE A 268 -1.78 -7.21 20.81
CA ILE A 268 -2.92 -7.89 20.16
C ILE A 268 -3.97 -8.33 21.19
N GLU A 269 -3.56 -8.89 22.34
CA GLU A 269 -4.49 -9.22 23.42
C GLU A 269 -5.25 -7.99 23.91
N VAL A 270 -4.56 -6.85 24.10
CA VAL A 270 -5.20 -5.58 24.48
C VAL A 270 -6.19 -5.14 23.40
N LEU A 271 -5.86 -5.26 22.12
CA LEU A 271 -6.80 -4.95 21.04
C LEU A 271 -8.10 -5.79 21.15
N PHE A 272 -7.99 -7.10 21.40
CA PHE A 272 -9.16 -7.97 21.65
C PHE A 272 -9.95 -7.55 22.90
N GLU A 273 -9.27 -7.22 24.00
CA GLU A 273 -9.89 -6.77 25.25
C GLU A 273 -10.69 -5.48 25.04
N GLU A 274 -10.07 -4.46 24.42
CA GLU A 274 -10.68 -3.15 24.22
C GLU A 274 -11.81 -3.20 23.18
N TRP A 275 -11.63 -3.92 22.07
CA TRP A 275 -12.68 -4.06 21.06
C TRP A 275 -13.86 -4.90 21.54
N ARG A 276 -13.63 -5.89 22.41
CA ARG A 276 -14.72 -6.58 23.10
C ARG A 276 -15.50 -5.62 24.00
N ALA A 277 -14.80 -4.80 24.79
CA ALA A 277 -15.44 -3.83 25.67
C ALA A 277 -16.24 -2.77 24.87
N LEU A 278 -15.77 -2.40 23.68
CA LEU A 278 -16.51 -1.55 22.74
C LEU A 278 -17.80 -2.22 22.25
N ARG A 279 -17.73 -3.46 21.79
CA ARG A 279 -18.92 -4.21 21.32
C ARG A 279 -19.94 -4.44 22.42
N GLN A 280 -19.49 -4.70 23.65
CA GLN A 280 -20.38 -4.80 24.83
C GLN A 280 -21.15 -3.50 25.11
N ARG A 281 -20.62 -2.35 24.68
CA ARG A 281 -21.28 -1.03 24.77
C ARG A 281 -22.02 -0.64 23.48
N GLY A 282 -22.15 -1.55 22.52
CA GLY A 282 -22.80 -1.31 21.22
C GLY A 282 -21.96 -0.50 20.23
N VAL A 283 -20.65 -0.36 20.45
CA VAL A 283 -19.75 0.26 19.49
C VAL A 283 -19.24 -0.79 18.52
N MET A 284 -19.40 -0.53 17.24
CA MET A 284 -18.93 -1.41 16.17
C MET A 284 -17.42 -1.38 16.04
N THR A 285 -16.85 -2.54 15.75
CA THR A 285 -15.42 -2.69 15.44
C THR A 285 -15.26 -3.63 14.24
N PRO A 286 -14.17 -3.48 13.47
CA PRO A 286 -13.73 -4.52 12.55
C PRO A 286 -13.51 -5.86 13.27
N GLN A 287 -13.50 -6.97 12.52
CA GLN A 287 -12.96 -8.25 13.01
C GLN A 287 -11.44 -8.24 13.01
N ILE A 288 -10.82 -9.23 13.64
CA ILE A 288 -9.38 -9.38 13.78
C ILE A 288 -8.95 -10.71 13.17
N ALA A 289 -7.96 -10.67 12.29
CA ALA A 289 -7.15 -11.80 11.91
C ALA A 289 -5.68 -11.51 12.24
N VAL A 290 -4.87 -12.51 12.58
CA VAL A 290 -3.42 -12.35 12.72
C VAL A 290 -2.71 -12.85 11.47
N TRP A 291 -1.59 -12.21 11.12
CA TRP A 291 -0.70 -12.64 10.06
C TRP A 291 0.66 -13.02 10.65
N VAL A 292 0.98 -14.32 10.63
CA VAL A 292 2.05 -14.90 11.46
C VAL A 292 2.87 -15.93 10.67
N PRO A 293 4.20 -16.02 10.89
CA PRO A 293 5.02 -17.06 10.29
C PRO A 293 4.96 -18.36 11.10
N ILE A 294 5.06 -19.48 10.41
CA ILE A 294 5.05 -20.83 10.99
C ILE A 294 6.20 -21.68 10.44
N PRO A 295 7.47 -21.24 10.59
CA PRO A 295 8.61 -21.98 10.05
C PRO A 295 8.78 -23.32 10.76
N ALA A 296 9.63 -24.20 10.21
CA ALA A 296 10.05 -25.40 10.92
C ALA A 296 10.78 -25.03 12.22
N ARG A 297 10.58 -25.81 13.28
CA ARG A 297 11.33 -25.64 14.53
C ARG A 297 12.80 -25.99 14.33
N PRO A 298 13.75 -25.16 14.80
CA PRO A 298 15.15 -25.55 14.87
C PRO A 298 15.29 -26.80 15.76
N ALA A 299 16.17 -27.72 15.38
CA ALA A 299 16.35 -29.00 16.08
C ALA A 299 16.81 -28.79 17.53
N GLU A 300 17.63 -27.76 17.75
CA GLU A 300 18.14 -27.31 19.04
C GLU A 300 17.09 -26.63 19.94
N HIS A 301 15.90 -26.31 19.40
CA HIS A 301 14.86 -25.53 20.06
C HIS A 301 13.46 -26.15 19.92
N SER A 302 13.39 -27.47 20.11
CA SER A 302 12.13 -28.23 20.03
C SER A 302 11.06 -27.76 21.02
N GLU A 303 11.47 -27.13 22.12
CA GLU A 303 10.64 -26.57 23.19
C GLU A 303 9.97 -25.24 22.83
N TRP A 304 10.42 -24.56 21.77
CA TRP A 304 9.87 -23.26 21.39
C TRP A 304 8.40 -23.39 20.99
N ILE A 305 7.59 -22.47 21.52
CA ILE A 305 6.16 -22.40 21.25
C ILE A 305 5.95 -21.47 20.05
N HIS A 306 5.33 -21.97 18.99
CA HIS A 306 4.89 -21.14 17.88
C HIS A 306 3.91 -20.08 18.36
N LEU A 307 4.14 -18.83 17.97
CA LEU A 307 3.26 -17.74 18.36
C LEU A 307 1.85 -17.90 17.77
N ALA A 308 1.73 -18.49 16.58
CA ALA A 308 0.46 -18.88 15.97
C ALA A 308 -0.43 -19.74 16.92
N ILE A 309 0.17 -20.62 17.72
CA ILE A 309 -0.56 -21.43 18.71
C ILE A 309 -1.10 -20.57 19.85
N ARG A 310 -0.36 -19.55 20.29
CA ARG A 310 -0.85 -18.60 21.31
C ARG A 310 -1.98 -17.73 20.78
N TYR A 311 -1.95 -17.36 19.50
CA TYR A 311 -3.09 -16.68 18.88
C TYR A 311 -4.32 -17.57 18.76
N LEU A 312 -4.16 -18.89 18.59
CA LEU A 312 -5.29 -19.82 18.64
C LEU A 312 -5.99 -19.82 20.01
N ASP A 313 -5.27 -19.60 21.11
CA ASP A 313 -5.90 -19.46 22.43
C ASP A 313 -6.88 -18.28 22.46
N LEU A 314 -6.55 -17.16 21.79
CA LEU A 314 -7.47 -16.03 21.63
C LEU A 314 -8.64 -16.37 20.72
N TYR A 315 -8.36 -17.04 19.59
CA TYR A 315 -9.40 -17.43 18.62
C TYR A 315 -10.41 -18.43 19.20
N ASN A 316 -10.01 -19.20 20.20
CA ASN A 316 -10.82 -20.24 20.82
C ASN A 316 -11.59 -19.76 22.05
N ARG A 317 -11.34 -18.54 22.53
CA ARG A 317 -12.11 -17.93 23.61
C ARG A 317 -13.53 -17.60 23.14
N PRO A 318 -14.59 -18.18 23.75
CA PRO A 318 -15.96 -17.91 23.34
C PRO A 318 -16.33 -16.42 23.37
N GLU A 319 -15.75 -15.67 24.30
CA GLU A 319 -15.94 -14.23 24.43
C GLU A 319 -15.39 -13.37 23.29
N TYR A 320 -14.54 -13.93 22.44
CA TYR A 320 -13.93 -13.24 21.29
C TYR A 320 -14.45 -13.81 19.97
N ALA A 321 -15.42 -14.74 20.00
CA ALA A 321 -15.87 -15.45 18.81
C ALA A 321 -16.39 -14.52 17.69
N ASP A 322 -17.02 -13.40 18.06
CA ASP A 322 -17.52 -12.39 17.12
C ASP A 322 -16.40 -11.46 16.61
N LEU A 323 -15.33 -11.27 17.39
CA LEU A 323 -14.16 -10.46 17.01
C LEU A 323 -13.25 -11.18 16.01
N VAL A 324 -13.18 -12.51 16.03
CA VAL A 324 -12.31 -13.26 15.13
C VAL A 324 -12.86 -13.25 13.70
N LEU A 325 -12.03 -12.89 12.73
CA LEU A 325 -12.40 -12.96 11.31
C LEU A 325 -12.81 -14.39 10.96
N THR A 326 -14.05 -14.52 10.49
CA THR A 326 -14.60 -15.79 10.01
C THR A 326 -14.98 -15.63 8.55
N ASP A 327 -14.50 -16.54 7.70
CA ASP A 327 -14.84 -16.54 6.29
C ASP A 327 -16.30 -16.94 6.07
N GLY A 328 -17.02 -16.16 5.26
CA GLY A 328 -18.44 -16.35 5.03
C GLY A 328 -18.77 -17.66 4.29
N LYS A 329 -17.86 -18.14 3.44
CA LYS A 329 -18.07 -19.32 2.58
C LYS A 329 -17.80 -20.62 3.33
N THR A 330 -16.65 -20.69 4.00
CA THR A 330 -16.17 -21.88 4.71
C THR A 330 -16.63 -21.94 6.17
N ARG A 331 -17.07 -20.81 6.74
CA ARG A 331 -17.40 -20.64 8.16
C ARG A 331 -16.21 -20.91 9.10
N LYS A 332 -14.98 -20.90 8.56
CA LYS A 332 -13.74 -21.08 9.31
C LYS A 332 -13.14 -19.75 9.73
N LYS A 333 -12.49 -19.74 10.89
CA LYS A 333 -11.68 -18.62 11.38
C LYS A 333 -10.47 -18.43 10.48
N VAL A 334 -10.09 -17.20 10.20
CA VAL A 334 -8.98 -16.89 9.29
C VAL A 334 -7.73 -16.52 10.08
N MET A 335 -6.63 -17.21 9.79
CA MET A 335 -5.29 -16.87 10.25
C MET A 335 -4.38 -16.80 9.03
N PHE A 336 -3.86 -15.62 8.71
CA PHE A 336 -2.98 -15.47 7.56
C PHE A 336 -1.60 -16.03 7.88
N ILE A 337 -1.01 -16.74 6.93
CA ILE A 337 0.29 -17.36 7.07
C ILE A 337 1.31 -16.64 6.19
N VAL A 338 2.44 -16.28 6.77
CA VAL A 338 3.60 -15.80 6.01
C VAL A 338 4.11 -16.92 5.11
N ASP A 339 4.19 -16.66 3.81
CA ASP A 339 4.75 -17.60 2.84
C ASP A 339 5.58 -16.86 1.79
N HIS A 340 6.90 -16.90 1.97
CA HIS A 340 7.87 -16.47 0.97
C HIS A 340 9.04 -17.44 0.90
N GLY A 341 9.79 -17.43 -0.20
CA GLY A 341 10.88 -18.39 -0.43
C GLY A 341 11.99 -18.41 0.62
N GLY A 342 12.10 -17.37 1.45
CA GLY A 342 13.06 -17.30 2.56
C GLY A 342 12.53 -17.83 3.89
N LEU A 343 11.22 -17.98 4.04
CA LEU A 343 10.56 -18.45 5.25
C LEU A 343 9.31 -19.27 4.89
N PRO A 344 9.48 -20.47 4.29
CA PRO A 344 8.35 -21.30 3.90
C PRO A 344 7.60 -21.82 5.14
N PRO A 345 6.27 -21.95 5.07
CA PRO A 345 5.48 -22.52 6.17
C PRO A 345 5.77 -24.01 6.36
N ASP A 346 5.85 -24.45 7.62
CA ASP A 346 5.96 -25.86 7.99
C ASP A 346 4.60 -26.56 7.83
N PRO A 347 4.47 -27.56 6.95
CA PRO A 347 3.19 -28.22 6.70
C PRO A 347 2.59 -28.92 7.91
N ALA A 348 3.42 -29.41 8.85
CA ALA A 348 2.93 -30.08 10.05
C ALA A 348 2.37 -29.07 11.07
N VAL A 349 3.01 -27.91 11.19
CA VAL A 349 2.48 -26.80 12.01
C VAL A 349 1.19 -26.28 11.40
N GLU A 350 1.14 -26.08 10.09
CA GLU A 350 -0.06 -25.63 9.40
C GLU A 350 -1.23 -26.62 9.58
N ALA A 351 -0.98 -27.92 9.40
CA ALA A 351 -1.99 -28.95 9.63
C ALA A 351 -2.50 -28.96 11.08
N ALA A 352 -1.63 -28.72 12.06
CA ALA A 352 -2.02 -28.60 13.47
C ALA A 352 -2.91 -27.37 13.72
N LEU A 353 -2.59 -26.23 13.08
CA LEU A 353 -3.42 -25.02 13.15
C LEU A 353 -4.80 -25.25 12.53
N GLN A 354 -4.86 -25.83 11.33
CA GLN A 354 -6.11 -26.15 10.65
C GLN A 354 -6.97 -27.15 11.45
N ALA A 355 -6.34 -28.15 12.08
CA ALA A 355 -7.02 -29.11 12.94
C ALA A 355 -7.58 -28.44 14.20
N ASN A 356 -6.88 -27.45 14.77
CA ASN A 356 -7.26 -26.70 15.97
C ASN A 356 -7.81 -27.59 17.09
N GLY A 357 -7.04 -28.61 17.49
CA GLY A 357 -7.46 -29.57 18.51
C GLY A 357 -8.66 -30.44 18.11
N GLY A 358 -8.88 -30.67 16.81
CA GLY A 358 -9.97 -31.48 16.26
C GLY A 358 -11.22 -30.69 15.87
N ARG A 359 -11.26 -29.37 16.08
CA ARG A 359 -12.38 -28.51 15.67
C ARG A 359 -12.47 -28.32 14.16
N ASN A 360 -11.33 -28.40 13.46
CA ASN A 360 -11.22 -28.23 12.00
C ASN A 360 -11.81 -26.91 11.48
N ASP A 361 -11.73 -25.85 12.29
CA ASP A 361 -12.44 -24.58 12.12
C ASP A 361 -11.51 -23.41 11.77
N VAL A 362 -10.26 -23.67 11.38
CA VAL A 362 -9.29 -22.65 10.97
C VAL A 362 -8.92 -22.80 9.50
N LEU A 363 -8.89 -21.68 8.79
CA LEU A 363 -8.41 -21.50 7.43
C LEU A 363 -7.09 -20.73 7.47
N THR A 364 -6.11 -21.18 6.69
CA THR A 364 -4.75 -20.63 6.66
C THR A 364 -4.36 -20.07 5.28
N PRO A 365 -4.91 -18.92 4.84
CA PRO A 365 -4.52 -18.33 3.57
C PRO A 365 -3.07 -17.85 3.60
N HIS A 366 -2.31 -18.14 2.54
CA HIS A 366 -0.91 -17.74 2.40
C HIS A 366 -0.83 -16.31 1.86
N LEU A 367 -0.04 -15.48 2.53
CA LEU A 367 0.04 -14.03 2.28
C LEU A 367 1.50 -13.55 2.31
N TRP A 368 1.91 -12.81 1.28
CA TRP A 368 3.20 -12.10 1.22
C TRP A 368 3.15 -10.86 0.32
N GLY A 369 4.26 -10.16 0.10
CA GLY A 369 4.32 -8.98 -0.77
C GLY A 369 5.10 -9.26 -2.05
N LEU A 370 4.88 -8.45 -3.09
CA LEU A 370 5.66 -8.49 -4.33
C LEU A 370 5.64 -9.89 -4.97
N LEU A 371 4.44 -10.41 -5.22
CA LEU A 371 4.24 -11.75 -5.74
C LEU A 371 4.25 -11.79 -7.27
N GLY A 372 4.84 -12.85 -7.82
CA GLY A 372 4.84 -13.12 -9.26
C GLY A 372 3.58 -13.86 -9.72
N ALA A 373 3.41 -13.99 -11.03
CA ALA A 373 2.27 -14.72 -11.61
C ALA A 373 2.19 -16.19 -11.14
N GLY A 374 3.34 -16.84 -10.91
CA GLY A 374 3.40 -18.21 -10.40
C GLY A 374 2.86 -18.36 -8.98
N ASP A 375 3.14 -17.38 -8.10
CA ASP A 375 2.64 -17.37 -6.74
C ASP A 375 1.11 -17.21 -6.70
N PHE A 376 0.57 -16.30 -7.53
CA PHE A 376 -0.87 -16.13 -7.67
C PHE A 376 -1.55 -17.38 -8.23
N ALA A 377 -0.93 -18.07 -9.19
CA ALA A 377 -1.44 -19.34 -9.71
C ALA A 377 -1.48 -20.44 -8.63
N ALA A 378 -0.54 -20.41 -7.69
CA ALA A 378 -0.50 -21.30 -6.53
C ALA A 378 -1.51 -20.93 -5.42
N GLY A 379 -2.32 -19.88 -5.61
CA GLY A 379 -3.33 -19.45 -4.64
C GLY A 379 -2.80 -18.56 -3.52
N LYS A 380 -1.54 -18.10 -3.60
CA LYS A 380 -0.99 -17.12 -2.65
C LYS A 380 -1.61 -15.74 -2.90
N ALA A 381 -1.86 -15.00 -1.83
CA ALA A 381 -2.36 -13.64 -1.89
C ALA A 381 -1.26 -12.62 -1.59
N ALA A 382 -1.41 -11.41 -2.12
CA ALA A 382 -0.49 -10.31 -1.85
C ALA A 382 -1.08 -9.30 -0.87
N TRP A 383 -0.38 -8.93 0.21
CA TRP A 383 -0.76 -7.79 1.06
C TRP A 383 -0.36 -6.45 0.44
N MET A 384 0.71 -6.46 -0.38
CA MET A 384 1.21 -5.35 -1.16
C MET A 384 1.61 -5.84 -2.55
N GLN A 385 1.04 -5.24 -3.60
CA GLN A 385 1.39 -5.55 -4.99
C GLN A 385 1.63 -4.26 -5.79
N PRO A 386 2.72 -4.14 -6.57
CA PRO A 386 3.00 -2.96 -7.37
C PRO A 386 2.11 -2.86 -8.60
N CYS A 387 1.94 -1.65 -9.13
CA CYS A 387 1.46 -1.48 -10.50
C CYS A 387 2.43 -2.13 -11.49
N GLN A 388 1.89 -2.53 -12.65
CA GLN A 388 2.62 -3.12 -13.74
C GLN A 388 2.55 -2.23 -14.99
N THR A 389 3.65 -2.17 -15.73
CA THR A 389 3.67 -1.65 -17.09
C THR A 389 2.93 -2.60 -18.04
N ALA A 390 2.67 -2.15 -19.28
CA ALA A 390 1.94 -2.94 -20.28
C ALA A 390 2.61 -4.30 -20.62
N ASP A 391 3.93 -4.40 -20.45
CA ASP A 391 4.73 -5.63 -20.60
C ASP A 391 4.85 -6.45 -19.30
N GLY A 392 4.09 -6.10 -18.26
CA GLY A 392 3.98 -6.86 -17.01
C GLY A 392 5.10 -6.64 -16.00
N GLN A 393 5.99 -5.68 -16.23
CA GLN A 393 7.06 -5.34 -15.30
C GLN A 393 6.55 -4.47 -14.16
N TRP A 394 7.03 -4.67 -12.93
CA TRP A 394 6.63 -3.81 -11.80
C TRP A 394 7.18 -2.40 -11.95
N THR A 395 6.36 -1.41 -11.60
CA THR A 395 6.73 0.01 -11.68
C THR A 395 6.25 0.79 -10.47
N THR A 396 7.03 1.80 -10.07
CA THR A 396 6.68 2.83 -9.09
C THR A 396 6.28 4.15 -9.75
N LEU A 397 6.34 4.22 -11.09
CA LEU A 397 5.85 5.36 -11.86
C LEU A 397 4.35 5.20 -12.07
N VAL A 398 3.58 5.96 -11.31
CA VAL A 398 2.13 6.02 -11.39
C VAL A 398 1.72 7.32 -12.08
N ALA A 399 0.83 7.21 -13.06
CA ALA A 399 0.29 8.35 -13.81
C ALA A 399 -1.23 8.18 -14.01
N ALA A 400 -1.93 9.30 -14.13
CA ALA A 400 -3.33 9.32 -14.54
C ALA A 400 -3.45 8.77 -15.97
N GLY A 401 -4.59 8.15 -16.27
CA GLY A 401 -4.84 7.53 -17.57
C GLY A 401 -4.05 6.25 -17.87
N VAL A 402 -3.01 5.91 -17.10
CA VAL A 402 -2.28 4.64 -17.22
C VAL A 402 -2.86 3.62 -16.23
N PRO A 403 -3.36 2.45 -16.66
CA PRO A 403 -3.85 1.43 -15.74
C PRO A 403 -2.75 0.96 -14.77
N CYS A 404 -3.08 0.79 -13.49
CA CYS A 404 -2.12 0.20 -12.54
C CYS A 404 -1.88 -1.28 -12.84
N ALA A 405 -2.93 -2.03 -13.21
CA ALA A 405 -2.85 -3.43 -13.64
C ALA A 405 -2.08 -4.34 -12.65
N GLN A 406 -2.19 -4.10 -11.34
CA GLN A 406 -1.49 -4.93 -10.36
C GLN A 406 -2.02 -6.38 -10.33
N GLY A 407 -1.12 -7.33 -10.06
CA GLY A 407 -1.45 -8.75 -9.92
C GLY A 407 -2.34 -9.04 -8.69
N TYR A 408 -3.09 -10.14 -8.75
CA TYR A 408 -3.98 -10.56 -7.66
C TYR A 408 -4.27 -12.06 -7.70
N ALA A 409 -4.63 -12.63 -6.56
CA ALA A 409 -4.94 -14.06 -6.42
C ALA A 409 -6.35 -14.34 -6.94
N ARG A 410 -6.51 -15.42 -7.71
CA ARG A 410 -7.83 -15.84 -8.25
C ARG A 410 -8.43 -17.06 -7.57
N ASN A 411 -7.59 -17.85 -6.92
CA ASN A 411 -7.89 -19.17 -6.38
C ASN A 411 -7.28 -19.36 -4.98
N SER A 412 -7.17 -18.27 -4.20
CA SER A 412 -6.81 -18.37 -2.79
C SER A 412 -7.86 -19.20 -2.04
N PRO A 413 -7.55 -19.78 -0.88
CA PRO A 413 -8.57 -20.39 -0.01
C PRO A 413 -9.72 -19.43 0.37
N LEU A 414 -9.50 -18.12 0.25
CA LEU A 414 -10.52 -17.07 0.43
C LEU A 414 -11.31 -16.72 -0.85
N GLY A 415 -10.92 -17.27 -2.00
CA GLY A 415 -11.41 -16.89 -3.33
C GLY A 415 -10.47 -15.90 -4.01
N THR A 416 -11.02 -14.82 -4.56
CA THR A 416 -10.24 -13.75 -5.20
C THR A 416 -9.74 -12.76 -4.15
N VAL A 417 -8.43 -12.48 -4.14
CA VAL A 417 -7.79 -11.57 -3.18
C VAL A 417 -6.94 -10.55 -3.92
N LEU A 418 -7.21 -9.27 -3.73
CA LEU A 418 -6.48 -8.16 -4.35
C LEU A 418 -6.07 -7.15 -3.26
N SER A 419 -4.87 -6.59 -3.39
CA SER A 419 -4.39 -5.53 -2.50
C SER A 419 -4.36 -4.16 -3.17
N VAL A 420 -4.53 -3.14 -2.33
CA VAL A 420 -4.39 -1.72 -2.66
C VAL A 420 -3.64 -1.00 -1.53
N SER A 421 -2.90 0.04 -1.88
CA SER A 421 -2.03 0.79 -0.97
C SER A 421 -1.91 2.25 -1.37
N THR A 422 -1.71 3.12 -0.38
CA THR A 422 -1.43 4.53 -0.68
C THR A 422 -0.03 4.73 -1.22
N SER A 423 0.92 3.86 -0.88
CA SER A 423 2.28 3.80 -1.42
C SER A 423 2.71 2.33 -1.45
N TYR A 424 3.67 1.97 -2.30
CA TYR A 424 4.31 0.65 -2.28
C TYR A 424 5.76 0.77 -2.73
N GLN A 425 6.61 -0.16 -2.29
CA GLN A 425 8.03 -0.18 -2.58
C GLN A 425 8.45 -1.45 -3.33
N LEU A 426 9.44 -1.32 -4.20
CA LEU A 426 10.13 -2.44 -4.86
C LEU A 426 11.40 -2.86 -4.11
N ALA A 427 12.00 -1.93 -3.35
CA ALA A 427 13.15 -2.17 -2.49
C ALA A 427 13.10 -1.22 -1.28
N TYR A 428 14.12 -0.37 -1.08
CA TYR A 428 14.14 0.60 0.01
C TYR A 428 13.28 1.82 -0.32
N ALA A 429 12.20 2.08 0.42
CA ALA A 429 11.37 3.28 0.23
C ALA A 429 12.14 4.60 0.31
N SER A 430 13.27 4.60 1.01
CA SER A 430 14.20 5.73 1.13
C SER A 430 15.21 5.88 -0.02
N LEU A 431 15.03 5.17 -1.14
CA LEU A 431 15.86 5.32 -2.33
C LEU A 431 15.06 5.89 -3.52
N PRO A 432 15.71 6.65 -4.44
CA PRO A 432 15.02 7.28 -5.54
C PRO A 432 14.24 6.28 -6.41
N PHE A 433 12.96 6.58 -6.63
CA PHE A 433 12.00 5.77 -7.40
C PHE A 433 11.83 4.32 -6.92
N GLN A 434 12.28 3.97 -5.72
CA GLN A 434 12.05 2.63 -5.17
C GLN A 434 10.69 2.49 -4.47
N ALA A 435 9.99 3.60 -4.25
CA ALA A 435 8.60 3.62 -3.81
C ALA A 435 7.75 4.56 -4.67
N SER A 436 6.48 4.20 -4.86
CA SER A 436 5.51 4.99 -5.62
C SER A 436 5.03 6.22 -4.87
N GLY A 437 5.11 6.25 -3.53
CA GLY A 437 4.60 7.34 -2.70
C GLY A 437 3.09 7.54 -2.83
N LYS A 438 2.53 8.42 -2.00
CA LYS A 438 1.10 8.73 -2.00
C LYS A 438 0.66 9.56 -3.20
N MET A 439 1.51 10.46 -3.68
CA MET A 439 1.27 11.33 -4.83
C MET A 439 -0.11 12.03 -4.77
N ASN A 440 -0.40 12.65 -3.62
CA ASN A 440 -1.70 13.26 -3.32
C ASN A 440 -2.93 12.33 -3.47
N GLY A 441 -2.72 11.02 -3.37
CA GLY A 441 -3.76 9.99 -3.47
C GLY A 441 -3.76 9.22 -4.79
N LEU A 442 -2.99 9.66 -5.79
CA LEU A 442 -2.98 9.07 -7.13
C LEU A 442 -2.70 7.56 -7.09
N THR A 443 -1.64 7.13 -6.39
CA THR A 443 -1.28 5.71 -6.25
C THR A 443 -2.46 4.86 -5.75
N PHE A 444 -3.17 5.36 -4.74
CA PHE A 444 -4.30 4.65 -4.17
C PHE A 444 -5.49 4.58 -5.11
N GLN A 445 -5.85 5.70 -5.74
CA GLN A 445 -6.93 5.79 -6.71
C GLN A 445 -6.69 4.84 -7.89
N LYS A 446 -5.46 4.83 -8.43
CA LYS A 446 -5.07 3.94 -9.54
C LYS A 446 -5.15 2.46 -9.16
N GLN A 447 -4.79 2.09 -7.92
CA GLN A 447 -4.95 0.73 -7.45
C GLN A 447 -6.42 0.35 -7.21
N PHE A 448 -7.26 1.31 -6.79
CA PHE A 448 -8.70 1.13 -6.65
C PHE A 448 -9.42 0.98 -7.99
N GLU A 449 -8.94 1.59 -9.08
CA GLU A 449 -9.50 1.32 -10.42
C GLU A 449 -9.48 -0.18 -10.75
N THR A 450 -8.39 -0.88 -10.43
CA THR A 450 -8.30 -2.34 -10.57
C THR A 450 -9.29 -3.04 -9.63
N ALA A 451 -9.41 -2.59 -8.38
CA ALA A 451 -10.36 -3.15 -7.42
C ALA A 451 -11.82 -3.02 -7.89
N PHE A 452 -12.19 -1.89 -8.51
CA PHE A 452 -13.52 -1.70 -9.11
C PHE A 452 -13.77 -2.70 -10.24
N GLN A 453 -12.79 -2.91 -11.11
CA GLN A 453 -12.93 -3.85 -12.23
C GLN A 453 -13.04 -5.31 -11.75
N VAL A 454 -12.24 -5.69 -10.75
CA VAL A 454 -12.11 -7.07 -10.26
C VAL A 454 -13.24 -7.45 -9.31
N GLN A 455 -13.68 -6.53 -8.44
CA GLN A 455 -14.66 -6.81 -7.39
C GLN A 455 -14.28 -8.04 -6.54
N PRO A 456 -13.06 -8.07 -5.94
CA PRO A 456 -12.55 -9.26 -5.27
C PRO A 456 -13.43 -9.71 -4.08
N ASP A 457 -13.36 -11.00 -3.77
CA ASP A 457 -13.96 -11.56 -2.55
C ASP A 457 -13.32 -10.93 -1.30
N TYR A 458 -12.01 -10.68 -1.35
CA TYR A 458 -11.27 -9.99 -0.30
C TYR A 458 -10.42 -8.86 -0.91
N LEU A 459 -10.71 -7.63 -0.51
CA LEU A 459 -9.88 -6.46 -0.77
C LEU A 459 -9.00 -6.20 0.45
N LEU A 460 -7.69 -6.27 0.30
CA LEU A 460 -6.72 -5.97 1.35
C LEU A 460 -6.15 -4.57 1.15
N ILE A 461 -6.19 -3.74 2.18
CA ILE A 461 -5.63 -2.39 2.17
C ILE A 461 -4.35 -2.41 3.00
N ASN A 462 -3.31 -1.78 2.47
CA ASN A 462 -2.03 -1.64 3.15
C ASN A 462 -1.64 -0.16 3.17
N SER A 463 -1.68 0.54 4.31
CA SER A 463 -1.90 0.07 5.71
C SER A 463 -2.67 1.09 6.56
N TRP A 464 -3.08 0.71 7.77
CA TRP A 464 -3.65 1.65 8.75
C TRP A 464 -2.57 2.47 9.43
N ASN A 465 -1.70 1.84 10.22
CA ASN A 465 -0.84 2.52 11.21
C ASN A 465 0.57 1.91 11.37
N GLU A 466 1.20 1.46 10.29
CA GLU A 466 2.61 1.05 10.25
C GLU A 466 3.58 2.25 10.25
N LEU A 467 3.34 3.23 11.13
CA LEU A 467 4.07 4.50 11.16
C LEU A 467 5.48 4.38 11.73
N ILE A 468 5.90 3.17 12.11
CA ILE A 468 7.25 2.87 12.58
C ILE A 468 7.94 1.85 11.67
N ALA A 469 9.24 2.01 11.46
CA ALA A 469 10.07 0.99 10.84
C ALA A 469 11.46 0.94 11.49
N GLN A 470 12.23 -0.08 11.17
CA GLN A 470 13.65 -0.19 11.54
C GLN A 470 14.53 0.25 10.37
N PRO A 471 15.60 1.02 10.62
CA PRO A 471 16.60 1.28 9.61
C PRO A 471 17.44 0.03 9.33
N GLN A 472 17.93 -0.09 8.09
CA GLN A 472 18.87 -1.12 7.66
C GLN A 472 20.23 -0.48 7.34
N PRO A 473 21.35 -1.20 7.58
CA PRO A 473 22.65 -0.79 7.08
C PRO A 473 22.61 -0.59 5.56
N ASN A 474 23.09 0.55 5.08
CA ASN A 474 23.15 0.83 3.65
C ASN A 474 24.13 -0.12 2.94
N PRO A 475 23.69 -0.97 1.99
CA PRO A 475 24.60 -1.87 1.27
C PRO A 475 25.26 -1.21 0.04
N TYR A 476 24.94 0.06 -0.29
CA TYR A 476 25.33 0.71 -1.55
C TYR A 476 26.43 1.78 -1.42
N VAL A 477 26.97 2.01 -0.22
CA VAL A 477 27.85 3.15 0.11
C VAL A 477 29.13 3.23 -0.75
N ALA A 478 29.59 2.11 -1.32
CA ALA A 478 30.80 2.10 -2.14
C ALA A 478 30.62 2.69 -3.56
N ASN A 479 29.40 2.66 -4.12
CA ASN A 479 29.20 2.88 -5.56
C ASN A 479 28.18 3.98 -5.94
N LEU A 480 27.36 4.51 -5.01
CA LEU A 480 26.22 5.40 -5.32
C LEU A 480 26.31 6.84 -4.80
N GLY A 481 27.42 7.27 -4.20
CA GLY A 481 27.53 8.63 -3.64
C GLY A 481 26.48 8.93 -2.55
N ASN A 482 26.03 10.18 -2.43
CA ASN A 482 25.02 10.55 -1.42
C ASN A 482 23.59 10.18 -1.85
N LEU A 483 23.34 9.93 -3.14
CA LEU A 483 22.05 9.43 -3.64
C LEU A 483 21.71 8.03 -3.14
N GLY A 484 22.74 7.25 -2.77
CA GLY A 484 22.58 5.99 -2.08
C GLY A 484 22.14 6.14 -0.62
N ARG A 485 21.99 7.37 -0.08
CA ARG A 485 21.75 7.63 1.35
C ARG A 485 20.40 8.30 1.59
N SER A 486 19.37 7.52 1.89
CA SER A 486 18.03 7.99 2.33
C SER A 486 17.55 9.28 1.64
N LEU A 487 17.38 9.24 0.31
CA LEU A 487 17.00 10.37 -0.55
C LEU A 487 17.85 11.65 -0.36
N GLY A 488 19.14 11.49 -0.09
CA GLY A 488 20.09 12.58 0.10
C GLY A 488 20.27 13.05 1.54
N LYS A 489 19.52 12.49 2.50
CA LYS A 489 19.66 12.77 3.93
C LYS A 489 20.48 11.69 4.62
N TYR A 490 21.54 12.06 5.34
CA TYR A 490 22.36 11.12 6.11
C TYR A 490 22.97 11.78 7.34
N SER A 491 23.39 10.97 8.32
CA SER A 491 24.11 11.47 9.49
C SER A 491 25.62 11.33 9.23
N PRO A 492 26.37 12.44 9.10
CA PRO A 492 27.81 12.37 8.89
C PRO A 492 28.50 11.72 10.10
N PRO A 493 29.70 11.15 9.93
CA PRO A 493 30.51 10.66 11.03
C PRO A 493 30.73 11.76 12.08
N GLN A 494 30.32 11.51 13.33
CA GLN A 494 30.58 12.44 14.44
C GLN A 494 32.08 12.49 14.82
N ALA A 495 32.85 11.45 14.47
CA ALA A 495 34.31 11.38 14.61
C ALA A 495 34.92 10.42 13.56
N PRO A 496 36.23 10.51 13.23
CA PRO A 496 36.89 9.64 12.25
C PRO A 496 36.79 8.12 12.53
N SER A 497 36.54 7.74 13.77
CA SER A 497 36.43 6.34 14.23
C SER A 497 34.98 5.85 14.37
N THR A 498 34.00 6.72 14.19
CA THR A 498 32.58 6.38 14.32
C THR A 498 31.98 6.35 12.92
N PRO A 499 31.54 5.19 12.40
CA PRO A 499 30.79 5.16 11.16
C PRO A 499 29.62 6.15 11.25
N GLY A 500 29.46 7.02 10.26
CA GLY A 500 28.22 7.79 10.13
C GLY A 500 27.04 6.82 10.03
N LEU A 501 25.87 7.22 10.55
CA LEU A 501 24.66 6.43 10.39
C LEU A 501 24.14 6.63 8.96
N ASP A 502 24.57 5.73 8.08
CA ASP A 502 24.11 5.61 6.70
C ASP A 502 23.05 4.50 6.65
N TRP A 503 21.83 4.89 6.98
CA TRP A 503 20.69 4.01 7.08
C TRP A 503 19.78 4.13 5.86
N LEU A 504 19.20 3.00 5.49
CA LEU A 504 18.10 2.93 4.53
C LEU A 504 16.87 2.33 5.20
N TRP A 505 15.74 2.85 4.81
CA TRP A 505 14.43 2.38 5.24
C TRP A 505 13.78 1.57 4.14
N VAL A 506 13.37 0.34 4.49
CA VAL A 506 12.68 -0.57 3.58
C VAL A 506 11.22 -0.20 3.50
N ASP A 507 10.53 -0.23 4.65
CA ASP A 507 9.08 -0.25 4.68
C ASP A 507 8.43 1.14 4.58
N ALA A 508 9.10 2.19 5.06
CA ALA A 508 8.53 3.53 5.15
C ALA A 508 9.61 4.60 4.98
N TYR A 509 9.25 5.82 4.54
CA TYR A 509 10.17 6.97 4.56
C TYR A 509 9.41 8.30 4.63
N GLY A 510 9.39 8.90 5.83
CA GLY A 510 8.54 10.03 6.20
C GLY A 510 7.08 9.89 5.77
N ALA A 511 6.37 11.02 5.68
CA ALA A 511 4.92 11.00 5.46
C ALA A 511 4.52 10.57 4.04
N GLU A 512 5.31 10.91 3.02
CA GLU A 512 4.98 10.64 1.62
C GLU A 512 5.12 9.16 1.23
N PHE A 513 6.12 8.46 1.77
CA PHE A 513 6.41 7.09 1.34
C PHE A 513 6.01 6.02 2.35
N VAL A 514 5.46 6.40 3.52
CA VAL A 514 4.67 5.46 4.34
C VAL A 514 3.41 5.05 3.59
N ARG A 515 2.93 3.84 3.86
CA ARG A 515 1.73 3.27 3.23
C ARG A 515 0.45 3.56 4.03
N ASP A 516 0.61 4.24 5.16
CA ASP A 516 -0.42 4.41 6.19
C ASP A 516 -1.50 5.42 5.85
N ILE A 517 -2.69 5.11 6.35
CA ILE A 517 -3.92 5.88 6.16
C ILE A 517 -4.33 6.60 7.46
N GLU A 518 -3.83 6.16 8.61
CA GLU A 518 -4.09 6.81 9.91
C GLU A 518 -3.84 8.32 9.79
N PRO A 519 -4.75 9.17 10.32
CA PRO A 519 -4.55 10.61 10.32
C PRO A 519 -3.23 11.02 10.99
N THR A 520 -2.44 11.83 10.31
CA THR A 520 -1.17 12.37 10.82
C THR A 520 -1.20 13.90 10.93
N VAL A 521 -0.21 14.49 11.60
CA VAL A 521 -0.04 15.96 11.64
C VAL A 521 0.20 16.53 10.23
N GLU A 522 0.93 15.81 9.39
CA GLU A 522 1.34 16.25 8.04
C GLU A 522 0.17 16.30 7.05
N TYR A 523 -0.77 15.36 7.17
CA TYR A 523 -1.83 15.19 6.18
C TYR A 523 -3.25 15.29 6.73
N GLY A 524 -3.41 15.46 8.05
CA GLY A 524 -4.73 15.48 8.69
C GLY A 524 -5.51 14.21 8.37
N THR A 525 -6.78 14.34 7.99
CA THR A 525 -7.66 13.20 7.64
C THR A 525 -7.63 12.83 6.16
N LYS A 526 -6.85 13.52 5.32
CA LYS A 526 -6.93 13.42 3.86
C LYS A 526 -6.98 11.98 3.33
N TYR A 527 -6.11 11.09 3.82
CA TYR A 527 -6.05 9.70 3.36
C TYR A 527 -7.16 8.82 3.96
N LEU A 528 -7.63 9.12 5.18
CA LEU A 528 -8.82 8.49 5.75
C LEU A 528 -10.08 8.88 4.95
N ASP A 529 -10.20 10.15 4.58
CA ASP A 529 -11.32 10.66 3.77
C ASP A 529 -11.30 10.02 2.37
N LEU A 530 -10.10 9.88 1.77
CA LEU A 530 -9.91 9.17 0.51
C LEU A 530 -10.25 7.68 0.61
N LEU A 531 -9.85 7.00 1.69
CA LEU A 531 -10.24 5.61 1.97
C LEU A 531 -11.76 5.46 2.01
N ALA A 532 -12.44 6.30 2.79
CA ALA A 532 -13.89 6.27 2.90
C ALA A 532 -14.57 6.52 1.55
N SER A 533 -14.04 7.46 0.74
CA SER A 533 -14.53 7.70 -0.63
C SER A 533 -14.35 6.49 -1.53
N CYS A 534 -13.16 5.89 -1.56
CA CYS A 534 -12.89 4.72 -2.39
C CYS A 534 -13.73 3.51 -1.99
N LEU A 535 -13.95 3.30 -0.70
CA LEU A 535 -14.80 2.22 -0.21
C LEU A 535 -16.29 2.44 -0.48
N ARG A 536 -16.79 3.69 -0.48
CA ARG A 536 -18.15 3.98 -0.94
C ARG A 536 -18.35 3.63 -2.41
N VAL A 537 -17.42 4.04 -3.29
CA VAL A 537 -17.45 3.70 -4.72
C VAL A 537 -17.34 2.19 -4.91
N TYR A 538 -16.40 1.54 -4.22
CA TYR A 538 -16.20 0.10 -4.30
C TYR A 538 -17.48 -0.67 -3.92
N ARG A 539 -18.09 -0.30 -2.78
CA ARG A 539 -19.29 -0.95 -2.25
C ARG A 539 -20.55 -0.67 -3.08
N SER A 540 -20.56 0.34 -3.94
CA SER A 540 -21.67 0.53 -4.89
C SER A 540 -21.67 -0.53 -6.01
N GLY A 541 -20.65 -1.37 -6.10
CA GLY A 541 -20.54 -2.47 -7.07
C GLY A 541 -20.23 -2.02 -8.49
N VAL A 542 -19.86 -0.75 -8.68
CA VAL A 542 -19.48 -0.22 -10.00
C VAL A 542 -18.13 -0.81 -10.43
N ARG A 543 -17.96 -0.98 -11.73
CA ARG A 543 -16.70 -1.46 -12.33
C ARG A 543 -15.76 -0.35 -12.80
N ALA A 544 -16.25 0.88 -12.80
CA ALA A 544 -15.54 2.11 -13.06
C ALA A 544 -16.34 3.27 -12.47
N CYS A 545 -15.68 4.38 -12.17
CA CYS A 545 -16.35 5.59 -11.69
C CYS A 545 -17.42 6.08 -12.68
N THR A 546 -18.61 6.40 -12.17
CA THR A 546 -19.67 7.04 -12.96
C THR A 546 -19.44 8.56 -13.08
N PRO A 547 -20.08 9.26 -14.02
CA PRO A 547 -19.98 10.72 -14.11
C PRO A 547 -20.38 11.45 -12.82
N GLU A 548 -21.37 10.93 -12.09
CA GLU A 548 -21.77 11.47 -10.78
C GLU A 548 -20.66 11.32 -9.74
N GLN A 549 -20.06 10.12 -9.65
CA GLN A 549 -18.96 9.85 -8.72
C GLN A 549 -17.71 10.67 -9.05
N MET A 550 -17.41 10.91 -10.32
CA MET A 550 -16.31 11.79 -10.73
C MET A 550 -16.45 13.23 -10.17
N THR A 551 -17.68 13.67 -9.86
CA THR A 551 -17.93 15.00 -9.27
C THR A 551 -18.04 15.01 -7.75
N SER A 552 -18.41 13.88 -7.14
CA SER A 552 -18.78 13.80 -5.72
C SER A 552 -17.81 13.00 -4.85
N GLU A 553 -17.01 12.12 -5.45
CA GLU A 553 -16.13 11.20 -4.73
C GLU A 553 -14.67 11.48 -5.08
N SER A 554 -13.87 11.85 -4.07
CA SER A 554 -12.45 12.13 -4.25
C SER A 554 -11.69 10.93 -4.80
N CYS A 555 -12.15 9.69 -4.57
CA CYS A 555 -11.55 8.52 -5.20
C CYS A 555 -11.59 8.53 -6.73
N CYS A 556 -12.61 9.16 -7.30
CA CYS A 556 -12.82 9.26 -8.75
C CYS A 556 -12.25 10.53 -9.37
N GLN A 557 -11.69 11.43 -8.55
CA GLN A 557 -11.05 12.68 -8.97
C GLN A 557 -9.55 12.44 -9.13
N VAL A 558 -9.20 11.69 -10.18
CA VAL A 558 -7.82 11.32 -10.49
C VAL A 558 -7.14 12.48 -11.22
N ASP A 559 -5.95 12.86 -10.76
CA ASP A 559 -5.17 13.93 -11.35
C ASP A 559 -3.67 13.64 -11.27
N ASP A 560 -2.94 14.04 -12.31
CA ASP A 560 -1.48 14.01 -12.31
C ASP A 560 -0.96 15.18 -11.48
N GLU A 561 -0.62 14.91 -10.22
CA GLU A 561 0.06 15.91 -9.40
C GLU A 561 1.50 16.14 -9.88
N TYR A 562 2.16 15.11 -10.41
CA TYR A 562 3.57 15.15 -10.78
C TYR A 562 3.79 14.89 -12.26
N VAL A 563 4.83 15.53 -12.78
CA VAL A 563 5.37 15.28 -14.12
C VAL A 563 6.79 14.74 -13.97
N LEU A 564 7.08 13.63 -14.66
CA LEU A 564 8.43 13.09 -14.76
C LEU A 564 9.27 14.00 -15.65
N ILE A 565 10.46 14.36 -15.17
CA ILE A 565 11.45 15.10 -15.94
C ILE A 565 12.56 14.13 -16.34
N ASP A 566 12.62 13.83 -17.63
CA ASP A 566 13.70 13.06 -18.23
C ASP A 566 14.98 13.91 -18.27
N SER A 567 16.10 13.27 -17.91
CA SER A 567 17.43 13.85 -17.99
C SER A 567 18.18 13.27 -19.18
N LEU A 568 18.62 14.15 -20.08
CA LEU A 568 19.34 13.81 -21.30
C LEU A 568 20.64 14.61 -21.35
N ARG A 569 21.68 14.00 -21.94
CA ARG A 569 22.91 14.71 -22.26
C ARG A 569 23.51 14.23 -23.57
N VAL A 570 24.32 15.08 -24.20
CA VAL A 570 25.12 14.65 -25.34
C VAL A 570 26.14 13.62 -24.85
N LYS A 571 26.25 12.50 -25.57
CA LYS A 571 27.13 11.38 -25.21
C LYS A 571 28.55 11.86 -24.94
N ASP A 572 29.04 11.48 -23.78
CA ASP A 572 30.39 11.79 -23.31
C ASP A 572 31.04 10.50 -22.79
N PRO A 573 31.93 9.87 -23.56
CA PRO A 573 32.59 8.64 -23.14
C PRO A 573 33.42 8.77 -21.85
N GLN A 574 33.76 10.01 -21.46
CA GLN A 574 34.51 10.30 -20.24
C GLN A 574 33.59 10.68 -19.07
N ASN A 575 32.28 10.79 -19.29
CA ASN A 575 31.30 11.22 -18.29
C ASN A 575 31.76 12.48 -17.53
N SER A 576 32.32 13.44 -18.27
CA SER A 576 32.96 14.62 -17.70
C SER A 576 31.96 15.67 -17.23
N LEU A 577 30.66 15.52 -17.54
CA LEU A 577 29.60 16.52 -17.31
C LEU A 577 29.89 17.86 -18.01
N SER A 578 30.66 17.82 -19.10
CA SER A 578 31.10 18.99 -19.85
C SER A 578 30.32 19.19 -21.15
N THR A 579 29.41 18.27 -21.47
CA THR A 579 28.59 18.30 -22.67
C THR A 579 27.23 18.95 -22.40
N HIS A 580 26.40 19.13 -23.44
CA HIS A 580 25.10 19.77 -23.26
C HIS A 580 24.12 18.84 -22.53
N HIS A 581 23.43 19.40 -21.53
CA HIS A 581 22.35 18.72 -20.81
C HIS A 581 20.99 19.28 -21.23
N VAL A 582 19.97 18.43 -21.23
CA VAL A 582 18.58 18.78 -21.50
C VAL A 582 17.70 18.08 -20.48
N LEU A 583 16.86 18.86 -19.81
CA LEU A 583 15.74 18.36 -19.03
C LEU A 583 14.47 18.48 -19.86
N THR A 584 13.64 17.44 -19.90
CA THR A 584 12.37 17.51 -20.64
C THR A 584 11.26 16.68 -19.99
N PRO A 585 10.02 17.22 -19.89
CA PRO A 585 8.83 16.43 -19.59
C PRO A 585 8.20 15.81 -20.85
N ASP A 586 8.76 16.08 -22.03
CA ASP A 586 8.15 15.78 -23.32
C ASP A 586 8.75 14.52 -23.93
N ALA A 587 7.97 13.44 -23.91
CA ALA A 587 8.37 12.16 -24.43
C ALA A 587 8.78 12.22 -25.92
N LEU A 588 8.14 13.07 -26.74
CA LEU A 588 8.49 13.21 -28.16
C LEU A 588 9.85 13.88 -28.32
N GLU A 589 10.13 14.93 -27.53
CA GLU A 589 11.45 15.57 -27.51
C GLU A 589 12.53 14.57 -27.08
N ARG A 590 12.28 13.83 -26.00
CA ARG A 590 13.19 12.78 -25.52
C ARG A 590 13.48 11.77 -26.62
N ASP A 591 12.44 11.18 -27.20
CA ASP A 591 12.57 10.11 -28.19
C ASP A 591 13.27 10.61 -29.47
N THR A 592 13.02 11.87 -29.86
CA THR A 592 13.71 12.52 -30.98
C THR A 592 15.21 12.70 -30.71
N LEU A 593 15.58 13.21 -29.53
CA LEU A 593 16.97 13.40 -29.14
C LEU A 593 17.72 12.07 -29.07
N LEU A 594 17.12 11.05 -28.43
CA LEU A 594 17.69 9.71 -28.36
C LEU A 594 17.82 9.07 -29.75
N GLY A 595 16.82 9.24 -30.62
CA GLY A 595 16.80 8.73 -31.99
C GLY A 595 17.91 9.30 -32.89
N SER A 596 18.45 10.48 -32.56
CA SER A 596 19.59 11.06 -33.29
C SER A 596 20.90 10.28 -33.09
N GLY A 597 20.99 9.45 -32.04
CA GLY A 597 22.19 8.73 -31.65
C GLY A 597 23.27 9.58 -30.99
N ALA A 598 23.15 10.91 -30.96
CA ALA A 598 24.09 11.82 -30.31
C ALA A 598 23.82 12.02 -28.81
N TRP A 599 22.60 11.76 -28.37
CA TRP A 599 22.17 11.92 -26.97
C TRP A 599 22.05 10.57 -26.27
N GLU A 600 22.17 10.62 -24.94
CA GLU A 600 21.85 9.53 -24.04
C GLU A 600 20.97 10.02 -22.89
N GLN A 601 20.17 9.11 -22.34
CA GLN A 601 19.42 9.35 -21.11
C GLN A 601 20.31 9.05 -19.91
N VAL A 602 20.28 9.93 -18.92
CA VAL A 602 20.93 9.71 -17.63
C VAL A 602 20.01 8.85 -16.78
N CYS A 603 20.55 7.76 -16.23
CA CYS A 603 19.78 6.76 -15.50
C CYS A 603 19.50 7.19 -14.06
N ASN A 604 18.49 6.57 -13.44
CA ASN A 604 18.38 6.59 -11.98
C ASN A 604 19.60 5.87 -11.36
N PRO A 605 20.25 6.45 -10.33
CA PRO A 605 21.41 5.84 -9.67
C PRO A 605 21.12 4.49 -8.99
N VAL A 606 19.86 4.16 -8.74
CA VAL A 606 19.44 2.88 -8.15
C VAL A 606 18.64 2.11 -9.19
N TYR A 607 18.79 0.78 -9.25
CA TYR A 607 17.96 -0.08 -10.09
C TYR A 607 16.47 0.30 -9.94
N GLY A 608 15.90 0.93 -10.96
CA GLY A 608 14.61 1.60 -10.89
C GLY A 608 13.48 0.85 -11.59
N PRO A 609 12.26 1.43 -11.58
CA PRO A 609 11.17 0.94 -12.42
C PRO A 609 11.58 0.98 -13.90
N PRO A 610 10.99 0.12 -14.75
CA PRO A 610 11.15 0.19 -16.21
C PRO A 610 10.95 1.62 -16.70
N GLY A 611 11.85 2.09 -17.56
CA GLY A 611 11.78 3.45 -18.13
C GLY A 611 12.69 4.50 -17.48
N LEU A 612 13.36 4.22 -16.36
CA LEU A 612 14.39 5.11 -15.76
C LEU A 612 15.83 4.57 -15.91
N CYS A 613 16.01 3.74 -16.94
CA CYS A 613 17.21 3.02 -17.39
C CYS A 613 17.88 2.07 -16.38
N GLY A 614 17.92 0.78 -16.72
CA GLY A 614 18.49 -0.33 -15.94
C GLY A 614 19.86 -0.82 -16.41
N LYS A 615 20.55 -1.51 -15.48
CA LYS A 615 21.88 -2.19 -15.47
C LYS A 615 23.03 -1.56 -16.29
N ASP A 616 24.09 -1.20 -15.55
CA ASP A 616 25.46 -0.94 -16.02
C ASP A 616 25.74 0.40 -16.72
N ARG A 617 25.11 1.50 -16.27
CA ARG A 617 25.48 2.85 -16.71
C ARG A 617 25.80 3.77 -15.55
N ASP A 618 26.58 4.81 -15.85
CA ASP A 618 27.09 5.81 -14.91
C ASP A 618 26.00 6.34 -13.97
N LEU A 619 26.16 6.06 -12.68
CA LEU A 619 25.22 6.41 -11.62
C LEU A 619 25.59 7.80 -11.10
N THR A 620 25.04 8.84 -11.72
CA THR A 620 25.36 10.24 -11.42
C THR A 620 24.13 11.00 -10.89
N ALA A 621 24.35 12.12 -10.20
CA ALA A 621 23.26 12.90 -9.58
C ALA A 621 22.57 13.89 -10.51
N ASP A 622 22.91 13.89 -11.79
CA ASP A 622 22.17 14.53 -12.89
C ASP A 622 21.09 13.60 -13.47
N GLY A 623 20.62 12.61 -12.69
CA GLY A 623 19.54 11.70 -13.09
C GLY A 623 18.14 12.35 -13.15
N PRO A 624 17.10 11.55 -13.44
CA PRO A 624 15.72 12.03 -13.53
C PRO A 624 15.11 12.34 -12.15
N PHE A 625 14.06 13.16 -12.17
CA PHE A 625 13.29 13.57 -10.99
C PHE A 625 11.86 13.91 -11.39
N MET A 626 10.98 14.16 -10.41
CA MET A 626 9.63 14.65 -10.71
C MET A 626 9.40 16.06 -10.16
N LEU A 627 8.62 16.83 -10.90
CA LEU A 627 8.12 18.15 -10.51
C LEU A 627 6.61 18.09 -10.28
N PHE A 628 6.07 19.02 -9.52
CA PHE A 628 4.63 19.25 -9.52
C PHE A 628 4.19 19.76 -10.89
N ALA A 629 3.07 19.25 -11.40
CA ALA A 629 2.50 19.65 -12.68
C ALA A 629 1.82 21.04 -12.61
N ARG A 630 1.45 21.50 -11.40
CA ARG A 630 0.65 22.72 -11.19
C ARG A 630 1.24 23.64 -10.11
N PRO A 631 1.02 24.96 -10.23
CA PRO A 631 1.42 25.92 -9.19
C PRO A 631 0.66 25.66 -7.89
N GLY A 632 1.21 26.13 -6.78
CA GLY A 632 0.59 25.99 -5.46
C GLY A 632 1.42 26.65 -4.36
N PRO A 633 0.97 26.57 -3.10
CA PRO A 633 1.77 27.00 -1.95
C PRO A 633 3.13 26.31 -1.94
N ASP A 634 4.17 27.05 -1.57
CA ASP A 634 5.55 26.56 -1.49
C ASP A 634 6.07 25.91 -2.78
N ARG A 635 5.61 26.39 -3.94
CA ARG A 635 6.05 25.93 -5.26
C ARG A 635 6.58 27.09 -6.10
N ALA A 636 7.68 26.85 -6.81
CA ALA A 636 8.24 27.80 -7.77
C ALA A 636 8.34 27.17 -9.17
N PRO A 637 8.04 27.94 -10.25
CA PRO A 637 8.17 27.43 -11.61
C PRO A 637 9.65 27.19 -11.95
N LEU A 638 9.92 26.11 -12.67
CA LEU A 638 11.25 25.80 -13.20
C LEU A 638 11.21 25.87 -14.73
N TYR A 639 12.05 26.73 -15.29
CA TYR A 639 12.18 26.91 -16.73
C TYR A 639 13.46 26.27 -17.27
N ARG A 640 13.38 25.71 -18.46
CA ARG A 640 14.55 25.44 -19.30
C ARG A 640 14.78 26.65 -20.20
N CYS A 641 15.99 27.16 -20.15
CA CYS A 641 16.44 28.38 -20.80
C CYS A 641 17.58 28.06 -21.76
N TRP A 642 17.73 28.85 -22.82
CA TRP A 642 18.81 28.72 -23.79
C TRP A 642 19.68 29.98 -23.80
N SER A 643 20.97 29.83 -23.51
CA SER A 643 21.91 30.94 -23.40
C SER A 643 22.37 31.48 -24.77
N GLY A 644 22.10 30.74 -25.85
CA GLY A 644 22.74 30.89 -27.16
C GLY A 644 23.83 29.85 -27.41
N ALA A 645 24.33 29.19 -26.36
CA ALA A 645 25.37 28.16 -26.44
C ALA A 645 24.95 26.85 -25.79
N ASP A 646 24.27 26.89 -24.64
CA ASP A 646 23.86 25.74 -23.85
C ASP A 646 22.48 25.95 -23.20
N ASN A 647 21.89 24.85 -22.73
CA ASN A 647 20.69 24.93 -21.89
C ASN A 647 21.09 25.15 -20.43
N PHE A 648 20.31 25.95 -19.73
CA PHE A 648 20.39 26.10 -18.28
C PHE A 648 18.99 26.17 -17.67
N PHE A 649 18.91 26.10 -16.34
CA PHE A 649 17.63 26.04 -15.63
C PHE A 649 17.46 27.29 -14.77
N SER A 650 16.28 27.89 -14.73
CA SER A 650 16.04 29.11 -13.96
C SER A 650 14.66 29.13 -13.32
N LEU A 651 14.56 29.88 -12.23
CA LEU A 651 13.27 30.24 -11.60
C LEU A 651 12.70 31.53 -12.20
N ASP A 652 13.50 32.26 -13.00
CA ASP A 652 13.08 33.49 -13.65
C ASP A 652 12.22 33.17 -14.89
N PRO A 653 10.97 33.65 -14.97
CA PRO A 653 10.13 33.45 -16.15
C PRO A 653 10.70 34.07 -17.44
N ASP A 654 11.59 35.06 -17.33
CA ASP A 654 12.29 35.67 -18.46
C ASP A 654 13.68 35.06 -18.68
N CYS A 655 13.97 33.91 -18.04
CA CYS A 655 15.21 33.16 -18.19
C CYS A 655 16.47 34.04 -18.01
N GLU A 656 16.46 34.95 -17.04
CA GLU A 656 17.59 35.86 -16.77
C GLU A 656 17.95 36.72 -18.01
N GLY A 657 16.94 37.07 -18.81
CA GLY A 657 17.07 37.83 -20.07
C GLY A 657 17.51 36.98 -21.27
N ARG A 658 17.39 35.65 -21.18
CA ARG A 658 17.74 34.70 -22.25
C ARG A 658 16.49 34.10 -22.89
N GLU A 659 16.69 33.21 -23.87
CA GLU A 659 15.59 32.55 -24.55
C GLU A 659 14.91 31.55 -23.59
N VAL A 660 13.60 31.72 -23.40
CA VAL A 660 12.77 30.76 -22.68
C VAL A 660 12.43 29.62 -23.63
N VAL A 661 12.95 28.44 -23.36
CA VAL A 661 12.65 27.25 -24.17
C VAL A 661 11.29 26.69 -23.77
N ARG A 662 11.09 26.42 -22.48
CA ARG A 662 9.80 25.98 -21.91
C ARG A 662 9.75 26.03 -20.39
N LEU A 663 8.53 26.07 -19.84
CA LEU A 663 8.25 25.66 -18.46
C LEU A 663 8.37 24.12 -18.35
N LEU A 664 9.11 23.63 -17.37
CA LEU A 664 9.25 22.20 -17.08
C LEU A 664 8.20 21.70 -16.08
N GLY A 665 7.86 22.52 -15.09
CA GLY A 665 6.95 22.19 -14.00
C GLY A 665 7.21 23.11 -12.80
N TYR A 666 6.81 22.67 -11.61
CA TYR A 666 7.00 23.41 -10.37
C TYR A 666 7.75 22.58 -9.34
N LEU A 667 8.86 23.10 -8.81
CA LEU A 667 9.60 22.48 -7.72
C LEU A 667 9.08 22.97 -6.37
N SER A 668 9.40 22.26 -5.28
CA SER A 668 9.09 22.72 -3.93
C SER A 668 10.11 23.74 -3.44
N THR A 669 9.69 24.82 -2.82
CA THR A 669 10.58 25.78 -2.14
C THR A 669 10.94 25.34 -0.72
N VAL A 670 10.25 24.33 -0.20
CA VAL A 670 10.50 23.72 1.12
C VAL A 670 10.86 22.24 0.97
N ARG A 671 11.75 21.74 1.81
CA ARG A 671 12.10 20.32 1.83
C ARG A 671 11.05 19.55 2.62
N GLY A 672 10.67 18.37 2.14
CA GLY A 672 9.80 17.41 2.83
C GLY A 672 9.88 16.07 2.10
N THR A 673 9.29 14.99 2.62
CA THR A 673 9.44 13.70 1.92
C THR A 673 8.76 13.63 0.56
N ALA A 674 7.79 14.50 0.26
CA ALA A 674 7.25 14.65 -1.10
C ALA A 674 8.26 15.22 -2.10
N SER A 675 9.27 15.95 -1.63
CA SER A 675 10.34 16.52 -2.45
C SER A 675 11.62 16.60 -1.61
N PRO A 676 12.28 15.45 -1.35
CA PRO A 676 13.36 15.37 -0.37
C PRO A 676 14.71 15.80 -0.95
N ARG A 677 14.87 15.75 -2.28
CA ARG A 677 16.15 15.96 -2.94
C ARG A 677 16.32 17.43 -3.33
N PRO A 678 17.46 18.08 -3.02
CA PRO A 678 17.74 19.41 -3.56
C PRO A 678 17.90 19.35 -5.07
N LEU A 679 17.59 20.45 -5.76
CA LEU A 679 17.91 20.66 -7.17
C LEU A 679 18.87 21.85 -7.28
N LEU A 680 20.12 21.57 -7.63
CA LEU A 680 21.14 22.58 -7.89
C LEU A 680 21.28 22.84 -9.38
N ARG A 681 21.71 24.06 -9.72
CA ARG A 681 22.31 24.38 -11.00
C ARG A 681 23.83 24.41 -10.84
N CYS A 682 24.52 23.57 -11.58
CA CYS A 682 25.98 23.50 -11.60
C CYS A 682 26.52 23.93 -12.96
N TYR A 683 27.75 24.44 -12.98
CA TYR A 683 28.42 24.86 -14.20
C TYR A 683 29.80 24.21 -14.35
N HIS A 684 30.08 23.71 -15.55
CA HIS A 684 31.37 23.14 -15.91
C HIS A 684 32.20 24.15 -16.73
N PRO A 685 33.27 24.74 -16.18
CA PRO A 685 34.01 25.80 -16.86
C PRO A 685 34.80 25.34 -18.11
N ALA A 686 35.29 24.09 -18.15
CA ALA A 686 36.01 23.59 -19.33
C ALA A 686 35.12 23.16 -20.51
N GLY A 687 33.86 22.77 -20.25
CA GLY A 687 32.84 22.40 -21.26
C GLY A 687 31.87 23.52 -21.62
N PRO A 688 32.15 24.75 -21.13
CA PRO A 688 31.16 25.73 -20.67
C PRO A 688 29.69 25.27 -20.73
N ALA A 689 29.30 24.33 -19.86
CA ALA A 689 27.96 23.74 -19.86
C ALA A 689 27.30 23.79 -18.48
N HIS A 690 26.02 24.15 -18.44
CA HIS A 690 25.18 24.01 -17.25
C HIS A 690 24.52 22.62 -17.20
N PHE A 691 24.37 22.11 -15.99
CA PHE A 691 23.67 20.86 -15.69
C PHE A 691 23.02 20.92 -14.31
N HIS A 692 22.09 20.02 -14.03
CA HIS A 692 21.46 19.92 -12.72
C HIS A 692 22.15 18.88 -11.85
N TRP A 693 22.00 19.01 -10.53
CA TRP A 693 22.56 18.07 -9.58
C TRP A 693 21.62 17.87 -8.39
N LEU A 694 21.45 16.61 -7.98
CA LEU A 694 20.46 16.20 -6.98
C LEU A 694 21.03 15.90 -5.58
N GLU A 695 22.28 16.31 -5.33
CA GLU A 695 22.90 16.27 -3.99
C GLU A 695 23.00 17.67 -3.37
N GLU A 696 23.50 17.79 -2.13
CA GLU A 696 23.60 19.07 -1.42
C GLU A 696 24.65 20.04 -2.01
N ALA A 697 25.60 19.53 -2.81
CA ALA A 697 26.65 20.33 -3.42
C ALA A 697 26.99 19.84 -4.83
N CYS A 698 27.39 20.76 -5.71
CA CYS A 698 27.90 20.42 -7.03
C CYS A 698 29.14 19.51 -6.96
N PRO A 699 29.39 18.68 -7.99
CA PRO A 699 30.58 17.83 -8.03
C PRO A 699 31.88 18.64 -7.89
N ALA A 700 32.92 18.01 -7.34
CA ALA A 700 34.22 18.65 -7.20
C ALA A 700 34.74 19.20 -8.55
N GLY A 701 35.24 20.44 -8.55
CA GLY A 701 35.72 21.11 -9.76
C GLY A 701 34.61 21.67 -10.67
N ARG A 702 33.39 21.82 -10.13
CA ARG A 702 32.25 22.47 -10.78
C ARG A 702 31.86 23.71 -9.97
N GLU A 703 31.35 24.71 -10.66
CA GLU A 703 30.87 25.94 -10.03
C GLU A 703 29.41 25.75 -9.58
N ASP A 704 29.11 26.17 -8.35
CA ASP A 704 27.75 26.21 -7.80
C ASP A 704 27.06 27.49 -8.27
N ALA A 705 26.07 27.35 -9.13
CA ALA A 705 25.27 28.44 -9.68
C ALA A 705 23.91 28.59 -8.96
N GLY A 706 23.75 27.96 -7.79
CA GLY A 706 22.65 28.11 -6.86
C GLY A 706 21.73 26.89 -6.74
N ARG A 707 21.10 26.74 -5.57
CA ARG A 707 19.98 25.82 -5.33
C ARG A 707 18.69 26.43 -5.86
N LEU A 708 18.02 25.71 -6.75
CA LEU A 708 16.75 26.11 -7.37
C LEU A 708 15.55 25.71 -6.49
N GLY A 709 15.65 24.62 -5.73
CA GLY A 709 14.61 24.17 -4.80
C GLY A 709 14.73 22.69 -4.47
N PHE A 710 13.61 22.01 -4.28
CA PHE A 710 13.54 20.59 -3.96
C PHE A 710 12.60 19.83 -4.90
N VAL A 711 12.97 18.59 -5.21
CA VAL A 711 12.28 17.73 -6.16
C VAL A 711 12.09 16.33 -5.60
N ARG A 712 11.17 15.60 -6.21
CA ARG A 712 10.91 14.20 -5.91
C ARG A 712 11.95 13.32 -6.58
#